data_AF-A0A948X767-F1
#
_entry.id   AF-A0A948X767-F1
#
_cell.length_a   1.000
_cell.length_b   1.000
_cell.length_c   1.000
_cell.angle_alpha   90.00
_cell.angle_beta   90.00
_cell.angle_gamma   90.00
#
_symmetry.space_group_name_H-M   'P 1'
#
loop_
_entity.id
_entity.type
_entity.pdbx_description
1 polymer ?
#
loop_
_entity_poly.entity_id
_entity_poly.type
_entity_poly.pdbx_seq_one_letter_code
_entity_poly.pdbx_strand_id
1 'polypeptide(L)'
;MKKFIVGGALALSSTLLLFGCTLSGQQSPDVAVTGVVEDGNAETFRKVPDATVWLIPTADVAAMGKTPIEIKKDAKNDEPLEDNLAANRANYQSAKTNGKGEFSFALVRGGNYFVYVEPANNTYLPGGDKSRKALSTAELNKGPLKIKVSGNTPAGATYIGSSACIECHEDQKHFTKTLHRLGITVIGKPSKLQDFSNFPDFNKGLDKLMAGTKFWFHGYDPKRGFDKYLISTKAPADAASVSFTTTFYKDKDGSLKFRAENVKNPQDPARVYPVEMTYGGGVYKQRYLVRVGANLFPFVQFNQLGNDSFADRSRKEWRDYHADWFFDEKTNLLANPPQAKSFDKECASCHANGYTLTKTAAGDYIAGASNDRNGEIDIDGDGKPNEINMGCESCHGPGSAHNNAKEVDMPSTIVNPKKLAAERSSMICGQCHSRPQGNLNNDQPVNKANKMMLPGTSRNVFLNEYTTREDAGKNDYWADGLHSKSHHQQYTDFIKSSKHRNGTQLVACSDCHDAHGTAKFEHQMKTDSKTSESCNSCHVNTMDLKTHLVEKAKCTVDPALITCASCHVTKTMQTGAGFGKGLAAADGKNYWNNDISSHIYDVPRKDNVGVKGVAPGSAMPIPYTNACGAACHDVKKL
;
A
#
# COMPACT_ATOMS: atom_id res chain seq x y z
N MET A 1 78.40 44.67 4.26
CA MET A 1 77.20 45.49 4.55
C MET A 1 76.18 44.65 5.29
N LYS A 2 75.81 45.12 6.49
CA LYS A 2 74.49 45.08 7.16
C LYS A 2 73.71 43.74 7.19
N LYS A 3 73.73 43.01 8.33
CA LYS A 3 72.80 43.07 9.50
C LYS A 3 71.62 42.08 9.32
N PHE A 4 71.64 40.91 9.96
CA PHE A 4 71.10 40.61 11.31
C PHE A 4 69.63 41.02 11.50
N ILE A 5 68.76 40.05 11.83
CA ILE A 5 68.04 39.98 13.12
C ILE A 5 67.50 38.55 13.34
N VAL A 6 67.66 38.14 14.59
CA VAL A 6 67.31 36.88 15.27
C VAL A 6 65.91 37.00 15.87
N GLY A 7 65.20 35.90 16.10
CA GLY A 7 64.17 35.85 17.14
C GLY A 7 63.15 34.73 17.01
N GLY A 8 63.39 33.61 17.71
CA GLY A 8 62.36 32.60 17.95
C GLY A 8 61.39 33.01 19.05
N ALA A 9 60.19 32.42 19.06
CA ALA A 9 59.31 32.41 20.23
C ALA A 9 58.37 31.18 20.19
N LEU A 10 58.57 30.33 21.19
CA LEU A 10 57.66 29.43 21.91
C LEU A 10 56.39 28.90 21.21
N ALA A 11 56.38 27.59 21.00
CA ALA A 11 55.18 26.79 20.91
C ALA A 11 54.50 26.71 22.29
N LEU A 12 53.34 27.37 22.45
CA LEU A 12 52.39 27.07 23.51
C LEU A 12 51.43 25.99 23.00
N SER A 13 51.69 24.76 23.43
CA SER A 13 50.75 23.64 23.37
C SER A 13 49.60 23.89 24.34
N SER A 14 48.49 24.41 23.81
CA SER A 14 47.21 24.52 24.52
C SER A 14 46.54 23.14 24.54
N THR A 15 46.77 22.37 25.59
CA THR A 15 46.02 21.15 25.89
C THR A 15 44.59 21.54 26.26
N LEU A 16 43.69 21.60 25.28
CA LEU A 16 42.25 21.67 25.54
C LEU A 16 41.82 20.30 26.06
N LEU A 17 41.79 20.14 27.39
CA LEU A 17 41.05 19.09 28.06
C LEU A 17 39.57 19.25 27.70
N LEU A 18 39.11 18.47 26.73
CA LEU A 18 37.69 18.18 26.52
C LEU A 18 37.22 17.42 27.77
N PHE A 19 36.82 18.15 28.81
CA PHE A 19 35.89 17.65 29.80
C PHE A 19 34.58 17.34 29.06
N GLY A 20 34.45 16.09 28.63
CA GLY A 20 33.16 15.55 28.27
C GLY A 20 32.26 15.68 29.49
N CYS A 21 31.33 16.64 29.45
CA CYS A 21 30.14 16.60 30.28
C CYS A 21 29.40 15.32 29.91
N THR A 22 29.72 14.23 30.61
CA THR A 22 28.82 13.11 30.78
C THR A 22 27.60 13.67 31.48
N LEU A 23 26.57 14.03 30.70
CA LEU A 23 25.21 13.94 31.22
C LEU A 23 25.04 12.48 31.64
N SER A 24 25.16 12.26 32.94
CA SER A 24 24.77 11.02 33.61
C SER A 24 23.28 10.85 33.38
N GLY A 25 22.92 10.27 32.23
CA GLY A 25 21.61 9.69 32.04
C GLY A 25 21.44 8.68 33.15
N GLN A 26 20.46 8.91 34.02
CA GLN A 26 20.14 8.05 35.14
C GLN A 26 19.96 6.63 34.59
N GLN A 27 20.94 5.75 34.86
CA GLN A 27 20.94 4.40 34.33
C GLN A 27 19.69 3.71 34.84
N SER A 28 18.84 3.22 33.92
CA SER A 28 17.58 2.60 34.31
C SER A 28 17.89 1.43 35.25
N PRO A 29 17.08 1.22 36.31
CA PRO A 29 17.38 0.17 37.27
C PRO A 29 17.23 -1.21 36.61
N ASP A 30 18.01 -2.16 37.11
CA ASP A 30 17.77 -3.57 36.85
C ASP A 30 16.51 -4.03 37.59
N VAL A 31 15.69 -4.88 36.97
CA VAL A 31 14.37 -5.25 37.50
C VAL A 31 14.07 -6.73 37.26
N ALA A 32 13.29 -7.34 38.14
CA ALA A 32 12.66 -8.62 37.84
C ALA A 32 11.41 -8.36 36.98
N VAL A 33 11.17 -9.20 35.98
CA VAL A 33 9.99 -9.08 35.11
C VAL A 33 9.22 -10.38 35.16
N THR A 34 7.92 -10.30 35.35
CA THR A 34 7.02 -11.46 35.28
C THR A 34 5.91 -11.16 34.31
N GLY A 35 5.22 -12.19 33.85
CA GLY A 35 4.06 -12.00 33.01
C GLY A 35 3.43 -13.29 32.55
N VAL A 36 2.48 -13.15 31.64
CA VAL A 36 1.71 -14.24 31.07
C VAL A 36 1.47 -14.00 29.58
N VAL A 37 1.53 -15.07 28.80
CA VAL A 37 1.15 -15.10 27.38
C VAL A 37 -0.22 -15.77 27.24
N GLU A 38 -1.12 -15.10 26.52
CA GLU A 38 -2.48 -15.56 26.26
C GLU A 38 -2.94 -15.20 24.84
N ASP A 39 -4.04 -15.77 24.36
CA ASP A 39 -4.51 -15.57 22.98
C ASP A 39 -5.82 -14.78 22.83
N GLY A 40 -6.54 -14.50 23.93
CA GLY A 40 -7.91 -13.95 23.91
C GLY A 40 -8.15 -12.67 24.73
N ASN A 41 -9.42 -12.39 25.02
CA ASN A 41 -9.84 -11.42 26.05
C ASN A 41 -9.99 -12.12 27.41
N ALA A 42 -10.30 -11.40 28.49
CA ALA A 42 -10.32 -11.97 29.84
C ALA A 42 -11.37 -13.09 30.02
N GLU A 43 -12.35 -13.16 29.13
CA GLU A 43 -13.48 -14.07 29.15
C GLU A 43 -13.24 -15.34 28.31
N THR A 44 -12.41 -15.24 27.26
CA THR A 44 -12.26 -16.28 26.21
C THR A 44 -10.80 -16.66 25.94
N PHE A 45 -9.86 -16.29 26.82
CA PHE A 45 -8.45 -16.57 26.60
C PHE A 45 -8.04 -17.99 27.00
N ARG A 46 -7.09 -18.53 26.24
CA ARG A 46 -6.23 -19.63 26.66
C ARG A 46 -4.85 -19.10 27.03
N LYS A 47 -4.26 -19.74 28.03
CA LYS A 47 -2.84 -19.54 28.34
C LYS A 47 -2.01 -20.27 27.31
N VAL A 48 -0.92 -19.65 26.87
CA VAL A 48 -0.05 -20.20 25.83
C VAL A 48 1.20 -20.79 26.49
N PRO A 49 1.24 -22.11 26.70
CA PRO A 49 2.40 -22.76 27.29
C PRO A 49 3.55 -22.86 26.29
N ASP A 50 4.75 -23.07 26.82
CA ASP A 50 5.99 -23.34 26.10
C ASP A 50 6.47 -22.26 25.10
N ALA A 51 5.79 -21.12 25.00
CA ALA A 51 6.24 -19.99 24.20
C ALA A 51 7.50 -19.36 24.80
N THR A 52 8.39 -18.86 23.95
CA THR A 52 9.59 -18.14 24.39
C THR A 52 9.35 -16.64 24.27
N VAL A 53 9.46 -15.93 25.39
CA VAL A 53 9.42 -14.47 25.45
C VAL A 53 10.86 -13.96 25.33
N TRP A 54 11.10 -13.08 24.37
CA TRP A 54 12.39 -12.47 24.07
C TRP A 54 12.38 -10.98 24.41
N LEU A 55 13.45 -10.50 25.01
CA LEU A 55 13.72 -9.08 25.21
C LEU A 55 14.74 -8.61 24.18
N ILE A 56 14.26 -7.95 23.13
CA ILE A 56 15.10 -7.43 22.03
C ILE A 56 15.51 -5.99 22.37
N PRO A 57 16.81 -5.69 22.58
CA PRO A 57 17.28 -4.34 22.90
C PRO A 57 16.92 -3.34 21.80
N THR A 58 16.37 -2.18 22.16
CA THR A 58 16.00 -1.16 21.16
C THR A 58 17.19 -0.58 20.42
N ALA A 59 18.38 -0.63 21.03
CA ALA A 59 19.63 -0.18 20.42
C ALA A 59 19.95 -0.94 19.13
N ASP A 60 19.65 -2.24 19.08
CA ASP A 60 19.94 -3.08 17.92
C ASP A 60 18.99 -2.78 16.76
N VAL A 61 17.70 -2.62 17.07
CA VAL A 61 16.69 -2.20 16.08
C VAL A 61 16.98 -0.78 15.56
N ALA A 62 17.38 0.13 16.44
CA ALA A 62 17.80 1.48 16.07
C ALA A 62 19.10 1.48 15.24
N ALA A 63 20.04 0.58 15.52
CA ALA A 63 21.26 0.43 14.74
C ALA A 63 20.96 -0.10 13.33
N MET A 64 20.08 -1.10 13.21
CA MET A 64 19.60 -1.61 11.92
C MET A 64 19.00 -0.48 11.07
N GLY A 65 18.16 0.36 11.66
CA GLY A 65 17.51 1.51 10.99
C GLY A 65 18.46 2.60 10.47
N LYS A 66 19.75 2.59 10.86
CA LYS A 66 20.76 3.53 10.33
C LYS A 66 21.28 3.15 8.94
N THR A 67 20.99 1.93 8.48
CA THR A 67 21.38 1.44 7.16
C THR A 67 20.19 1.39 6.22
N PRO A 68 20.37 1.63 4.91
CA PRO A 68 19.31 1.37 3.93
C PRO A 68 18.81 -0.07 4.03
N ILE A 69 17.49 -0.26 3.91
CA ILE A 69 16.88 -1.58 3.92
C ILE A 69 17.29 -2.38 2.66
N GLU A 70 17.59 -3.66 2.82
CA GLU A 70 17.82 -4.57 1.69
C GLU A 70 16.50 -5.23 1.29
N ILE A 71 16.03 -4.92 0.09
CA ILE A 71 14.79 -5.49 -0.46
C ILE A 71 15.16 -6.71 -1.31
N LYS A 72 15.41 -7.84 -0.66
CA LYS A 72 15.75 -9.12 -1.31
C LYS A 72 15.41 -10.30 -0.41
N LYS A 73 15.36 -11.50 -0.99
CA LYS A 73 15.22 -12.76 -0.22
C LYS A 73 16.37 -12.92 0.78
N ASP A 74 16.04 -13.41 1.96
CA ASP A 74 16.96 -13.68 3.06
C ASP A 74 17.82 -12.46 3.46
N ALA A 75 17.27 -11.26 3.27
CA ALA A 75 17.81 -10.05 3.87
C ALA A 75 17.87 -10.21 5.40
N LYS A 76 18.84 -9.54 6.00
CA LYS A 76 19.08 -9.59 7.46
C LYS A 76 18.79 -8.25 8.14
N ASN A 77 18.13 -7.35 7.43
CA ASN A 77 17.92 -5.98 7.88
C ASN A 77 16.56 -5.39 7.48
N ASP A 78 15.57 -6.21 7.13
CA ASP A 78 14.26 -5.77 6.66
C ASP A 78 13.11 -6.15 7.61
N GLU A 79 13.29 -7.14 8.49
CA GLU A 79 12.35 -7.51 9.56
C GLU A 79 12.92 -7.09 10.94
N PRO A 80 12.55 -5.91 11.48
CA PRO A 80 13.23 -5.30 12.63
C PRO A 80 13.32 -6.15 13.89
N LEU A 81 12.35 -7.02 14.18
CA LEU A 81 12.41 -7.88 15.36
C LEU A 81 12.96 -9.26 15.00
N GLU A 82 12.45 -9.86 13.93
CA GLU A 82 12.82 -11.23 13.54
C GLU A 82 14.28 -11.36 13.10
N ASP A 83 14.81 -10.41 12.31
CA ASP A 83 16.20 -10.45 11.88
C ASP A 83 17.17 -10.19 13.04
N ASN A 84 16.84 -9.24 13.91
CA ASN A 84 17.64 -8.96 15.11
C ASN A 84 17.66 -10.17 16.05
N LEU A 85 16.51 -10.81 16.27
CA LEU A 85 16.41 -12.03 17.06
C LEU A 85 17.23 -13.16 16.43
N ALA A 86 17.10 -13.38 15.12
CA ALA A 86 17.85 -14.42 14.41
C ALA A 86 19.37 -14.21 14.52
N ALA A 87 19.84 -12.96 14.40
CA ALA A 87 21.26 -12.63 14.47
C ALA A 87 21.85 -12.71 15.90
N ASN A 88 21.06 -12.43 16.94
CA ASN A 88 21.56 -12.21 18.29
C ASN A 88 20.96 -13.16 19.34
N ARG A 89 20.31 -14.24 18.92
CA ARG A 89 19.60 -15.19 19.79
C ARG A 89 20.40 -15.65 21.01
N ALA A 90 21.68 -15.93 20.83
CA ALA A 90 22.56 -16.39 21.91
C ALA A 90 22.84 -15.32 22.98
N ASN A 91 22.64 -14.05 22.66
CA ASN A 91 22.94 -12.90 23.51
C ASN A 91 21.69 -12.28 24.15
N TYR A 92 20.52 -12.47 23.55
CA TYR A 92 19.27 -11.91 24.07
C TYR A 92 18.72 -12.71 25.24
N GLN A 93 18.18 -11.99 26.21
CA GLN A 93 17.47 -12.62 27.32
C GLN A 93 16.16 -13.22 26.82
N SER A 94 15.90 -14.45 27.24
CA SER A 94 14.62 -15.13 27.00
C SER A 94 14.10 -15.81 28.25
N ALA A 95 12.78 -15.98 28.31
CA ALA A 95 12.08 -16.76 29.32
C ALA A 95 11.01 -17.62 28.65
N LYS A 96 10.94 -18.90 29.01
CA LYS A 96 9.94 -19.83 28.48
C LYS A 96 8.70 -19.81 29.37
N THR A 97 7.51 -19.85 28.77
CA THR A 97 6.26 -19.92 29.52
C THR A 97 6.02 -21.32 30.08
N ASN A 98 5.50 -21.40 31.30
CA ASN A 98 5.09 -22.66 31.93
C ASN A 98 3.71 -23.13 31.42
N GLY A 99 3.18 -24.23 31.97
CA GLY A 99 1.85 -24.77 31.61
C GLY A 99 0.66 -23.80 31.83
N LYS A 100 0.86 -22.74 32.63
CA LYS A 100 -0.11 -21.66 32.86
C LYS A 100 0.17 -20.42 32.00
N GLY A 101 1.08 -20.52 31.04
CA GLY A 101 1.50 -19.42 30.18
C GLY A 101 2.35 -18.36 30.88
N GLU A 102 2.79 -18.61 32.12
CA GLU A 102 3.52 -17.63 32.93
C GLU A 102 5.03 -17.69 32.62
N PHE A 103 5.68 -16.54 32.57
CA PHE A 103 7.14 -16.41 32.41
C PHE A 103 7.73 -15.51 33.48
N SER A 104 9.03 -15.66 33.73
CA SER A 104 9.78 -14.78 34.62
C SER A 104 11.23 -14.58 34.16
N PHE A 105 11.69 -13.33 34.28
CA PHE A 105 13.07 -12.92 34.20
C PHE A 105 13.50 -12.52 35.61
N ALA A 106 14.49 -13.22 36.17
CA ALA A 106 14.99 -12.91 37.51
C ALA A 106 15.68 -11.52 37.56
N LEU A 107 16.34 -11.13 36.47
CA LEU A 107 17.06 -9.86 36.35
C LEU A 107 17.13 -9.40 34.90
N VAL A 108 16.43 -8.32 34.56
CA VAL A 108 16.54 -7.60 33.29
C VAL A 108 17.39 -6.36 33.51
N ARG A 109 18.45 -6.20 32.72
CA ARG A 109 19.36 -5.05 32.86
C ARG A 109 18.69 -3.76 32.43
N GLY A 110 19.02 -2.67 33.10
CA GLY A 110 18.60 -1.32 32.76
C GLY A 110 18.65 -1.01 31.27
N GLY A 111 17.50 -0.68 30.68
CA GLY A 111 17.40 -0.40 29.25
C GLY A 111 15.97 -0.36 28.74
N ASN A 112 15.84 -0.32 27.41
CA ASN A 112 14.57 -0.37 26.70
C ASN A 112 14.55 -1.60 25.79
N TYR A 113 13.42 -2.31 25.77
CA TYR A 113 13.28 -3.56 25.06
C TYR A 113 11.96 -3.63 24.29
N PHE A 114 12.00 -4.23 23.10
CA PHE A 114 10.79 -4.79 22.49
C PHE A 114 10.55 -6.18 23.06
N VAL A 115 9.29 -6.46 23.42
CA VAL A 115 8.90 -7.76 23.99
C VAL A 115 8.27 -8.61 22.90
N TYR A 116 9.00 -9.62 22.42
CA TYR A 116 8.60 -10.46 21.30
C TYR A 116 8.35 -11.89 21.76
N VAL A 117 7.25 -12.49 21.33
CA VAL A 117 6.88 -13.87 21.66
C VAL A 117 7.09 -14.76 20.46
N GLU A 118 7.82 -15.84 20.66
CA GLU A 118 7.99 -16.94 19.73
C GLU A 118 7.21 -18.18 20.24
N PRO A 119 6.05 -18.50 19.64
CA PRO A 119 5.27 -19.68 20.01
C PRO A 119 6.02 -20.99 19.76
N ALA A 120 5.71 -22.03 20.55
CA ALA A 120 6.32 -23.36 20.41
C ALA A 120 5.80 -24.16 19.21
N ASN A 121 4.66 -23.78 18.64
CA ASN A 121 4.01 -24.47 17.53
C ASN A 121 3.27 -23.46 16.62
N ASN A 122 2.73 -23.97 15.51
CA ASN A 122 2.09 -23.17 14.47
C ASN A 122 0.64 -22.75 14.77
N THR A 123 0.08 -23.11 15.93
CA THR A 123 -1.26 -22.66 16.35
C THR A 123 -1.29 -21.15 16.54
N TYR A 124 -0.16 -20.56 16.96
CA TYR A 124 -0.03 -19.11 17.17
C TYR A 124 1.04 -18.54 16.27
N LEU A 125 0.90 -17.26 15.94
CA LEU A 125 1.87 -16.52 15.15
C LEU A 125 2.88 -15.79 16.04
N PRO A 126 4.17 -15.72 15.65
CA PRO A 126 5.17 -14.92 16.33
C PRO A 126 4.82 -13.43 16.42
N GLY A 127 5.29 -12.76 17.48
CA GLY A 127 5.07 -11.34 17.75
C GLY A 127 4.43 -11.07 19.10
N GLY A 128 3.16 -10.66 19.09
CA GLY A 128 2.41 -10.27 20.29
C GLY A 128 2.09 -8.77 20.34
N ASP A 129 1.00 -8.41 21.03
CA ASP A 129 0.49 -7.02 21.13
C ASP A 129 1.46 -6.05 21.85
N LYS A 130 2.47 -6.56 22.56
CA LYS A 130 3.54 -5.79 23.22
C LYS A 130 4.83 -5.64 22.40
N SER A 131 4.89 -6.22 21.20
CA SER A 131 6.11 -6.21 20.38
C SER A 131 6.36 -4.90 19.64
N ARG A 132 5.34 -4.04 19.48
CA ARG A 132 5.43 -2.84 18.62
C ARG A 132 5.99 -1.60 19.29
N LYS A 133 5.86 -1.49 20.62
CA LYS A 133 6.33 -0.33 21.39
C LYS A 133 7.39 -0.79 22.38
N ALA A 134 8.53 -0.11 22.38
CA ALA A 134 9.58 -0.37 23.34
C ALA A 134 9.09 -0.05 24.77
N LEU A 135 9.48 -0.91 25.71
CA LEU A 135 9.23 -0.72 27.13
C LEU A 135 10.56 -0.54 27.85
N SER A 136 10.64 0.50 28.67
CA SER A 136 11.73 0.69 29.62
C SER A 136 11.66 -0.35 30.75
N THR A 137 12.78 -0.64 31.42
CA THR A 137 12.76 -1.48 32.63
C THR A 137 11.82 -0.92 33.71
N ALA A 138 11.68 0.40 33.80
CA ALA A 138 10.72 1.03 34.69
C ALA A 138 9.26 0.68 34.34
N GLU A 139 8.91 0.57 33.05
CA GLU A 139 7.59 0.14 32.61
C GLU A 139 7.37 -1.36 32.78
N LEU A 140 8.41 -2.16 32.49
CA LEU A 140 8.38 -3.61 32.70
C LEU A 140 8.19 -3.99 34.18
N ASN A 141 8.62 -3.13 35.11
CA ASN A 141 8.51 -3.33 36.56
C ASN A 141 7.18 -2.84 37.17
N LYS A 142 6.26 -2.26 36.38
CA LYS A 142 4.96 -1.77 36.91
C LYS A 142 4.00 -2.90 37.33
N GLY A 143 4.30 -4.13 36.97
CA GLY A 143 3.53 -5.32 37.32
C GLY A 143 3.66 -6.40 36.25
N PRO A 144 2.99 -7.55 36.43
CA PRO A 144 3.05 -8.65 35.49
C PRO A 144 2.58 -8.23 34.08
N LEU A 145 3.41 -8.48 33.08
CA LEU A 145 3.05 -8.25 31.68
C LEU A 145 1.94 -9.20 31.25
N LYS A 146 0.95 -8.68 30.52
CA LYS A 146 -0.05 -9.49 29.81
C LYS A 146 0.19 -9.34 28.33
N ILE A 147 0.73 -10.38 27.69
CA ILE A 147 1.06 -10.38 26.27
C ILE A 147 0.02 -11.21 25.53
N LYS A 148 -0.58 -10.64 24.49
CA LYS A 148 -1.57 -11.31 23.65
C LYS A 148 -0.96 -11.68 22.31
N VAL A 149 -1.00 -12.97 21.96
CA VAL A 149 -0.56 -13.47 20.65
C VAL A 149 -1.75 -13.73 19.72
N SER A 150 -1.49 -13.65 18.43
CA SER A 150 -2.49 -14.00 17.41
C SER A 150 -2.55 -15.52 17.26
N GLY A 151 -3.76 -16.06 17.10
CA GLY A 151 -3.93 -17.36 16.46
C GLY A 151 -3.42 -17.35 15.02
N ASN A 152 -3.33 -18.54 14.46
CA ASN A 152 -2.97 -18.77 13.07
C ASN A 152 -4.14 -19.42 12.33
N THR A 153 -4.13 -19.39 11.00
CA THR A 153 -5.10 -20.14 10.19
C THR A 153 -4.77 -21.64 10.27
N PRO A 154 -5.70 -22.50 10.76
CA PRO A 154 -5.49 -23.93 10.80
C PRO A 154 -5.33 -24.54 9.40
N ALA A 155 -4.52 -25.59 9.29
CA ALA A 155 -4.37 -26.33 8.04
C ALA A 155 -5.73 -26.89 7.58
N GLY A 156 -6.06 -26.71 6.30
CA GLY A 156 -7.33 -27.16 5.72
C GLY A 156 -8.53 -26.23 5.97
N ALA A 157 -8.36 -25.12 6.70
CA ALA A 157 -9.42 -24.11 6.80
C ALA A 157 -9.75 -23.53 5.40
N THR A 158 -11.04 -23.45 5.10
CA THR A 158 -11.61 -22.88 3.88
C THR A 158 -12.19 -21.49 4.12
N TYR A 159 -12.29 -20.72 3.04
CA TYR A 159 -12.98 -19.43 3.01
C TYR A 159 -14.50 -19.61 3.17
N ILE A 160 -15.15 -18.71 3.89
CA ILE A 160 -16.59 -18.74 4.16
C ILE A 160 -17.34 -17.45 3.73
N GLY A 161 -16.61 -16.45 3.21
CA GLY A 161 -17.18 -15.20 2.71
C GLY A 161 -17.48 -14.20 3.84
N SER A 162 -17.36 -12.91 3.53
CA SER A 162 -17.53 -11.83 4.51
C SER A 162 -18.93 -11.76 5.12
N SER A 163 -19.97 -12.23 4.42
CA SER A 163 -21.33 -12.32 4.94
C SER A 163 -21.47 -13.23 6.15
N ALA A 164 -20.66 -14.29 6.26
CA ALA A 164 -20.65 -15.16 7.43
C ALA A 164 -19.96 -14.45 8.61
N CYS A 165 -18.90 -13.70 8.35
CA CYS A 165 -18.16 -12.96 9.37
C CYS A 165 -19.03 -11.88 10.03
N ILE A 166 -19.73 -11.07 9.23
CA ILE A 166 -20.54 -9.94 9.74
C ILE A 166 -21.84 -10.37 10.42
N GLU A 167 -22.22 -11.65 10.38
CA GLU A 167 -23.34 -12.17 11.19
C GLU A 167 -23.02 -12.17 12.68
N CYS A 168 -21.76 -12.40 13.05
CA CYS A 168 -21.29 -12.32 14.44
C CYS A 168 -20.52 -11.02 14.73
N HIS A 169 -19.96 -10.37 13.70
CA HIS A 169 -19.19 -9.13 13.79
C HIS A 169 -19.92 -7.95 13.13
N GLU A 170 -21.16 -7.71 13.55
CA GLU A 170 -22.02 -6.66 12.97
C GLU A 170 -21.41 -5.25 13.05
N ASP A 171 -20.60 -5.00 14.09
CA ASP A 171 -19.87 -3.75 14.29
C ASP A 171 -18.83 -3.47 13.19
N GLN A 172 -18.42 -4.49 12.45
CA GLN A 172 -17.47 -4.39 11.34
C GLN A 172 -18.14 -4.20 9.97
N LYS A 173 -19.48 -4.09 9.92
CA LYS A 173 -20.25 -3.89 8.67
C LYS A 173 -19.86 -2.60 7.92
N HIS A 174 -19.26 -1.63 8.60
CA HIS A 174 -18.67 -0.44 7.96
C HIS A 174 -17.67 -0.77 6.84
N PHE A 175 -17.07 -1.96 6.86
CA PHE A 175 -16.16 -2.43 5.81
C PHE A 175 -16.81 -2.42 4.41
N THR A 176 -18.13 -2.63 4.33
CA THR A 176 -18.92 -2.58 3.08
C THR A 176 -18.87 -1.21 2.38
N LYS A 177 -18.47 -0.16 3.10
CA LYS A 177 -18.30 1.21 2.60
C LYS A 177 -16.87 1.55 2.21
N THR A 178 -15.96 0.58 2.22
CA THR A 178 -14.54 0.81 1.92
C THR A 178 -14.22 0.48 0.47
N LEU A 179 -13.18 1.10 -0.09
CA LEU A 179 -12.78 0.82 -1.47
C LEU A 179 -12.14 -0.55 -1.67
N HIS A 180 -11.76 -1.22 -0.58
CA HIS A 180 -11.44 -2.65 -0.61
C HIS A 180 -12.64 -3.50 -1.00
N ARG A 181 -13.87 -3.07 -0.68
CA ARG A 181 -15.11 -3.77 -1.01
C ARG A 181 -15.82 -3.27 -2.27
N LEU A 182 -15.55 -2.02 -2.66
CA LEU A 182 -16.17 -1.35 -3.82
C LEU A 182 -15.27 -1.34 -5.06
N GLY A 183 -14.11 -2.02 -5.03
CA GLY A 183 -13.11 -1.97 -6.09
C GLY A 183 -13.60 -2.50 -7.43
N ILE A 184 -14.45 -3.53 -7.42
CA ILE A 184 -15.09 -4.14 -8.58
C ILE A 184 -16.59 -4.21 -8.37
N THR A 185 -17.38 -3.78 -9.36
CA THR A 185 -18.85 -3.77 -9.25
C THR A 185 -19.45 -4.25 -10.55
N VAL A 186 -20.43 -5.17 -10.47
CA VAL A 186 -21.24 -5.57 -11.64
C VAL A 186 -22.17 -4.41 -12.01
N ILE A 187 -22.10 -3.98 -13.27
CA ILE A 187 -22.85 -2.81 -13.74
C ILE A 187 -24.35 -3.06 -13.60
N GLY A 188 -25.03 -2.12 -12.95
CA GLY A 188 -26.48 -2.19 -12.71
C GLY A 188 -26.93 -3.21 -11.66
N LYS A 189 -26.00 -3.95 -11.04
CA LYS A 189 -26.30 -5.00 -10.05
C LYS A 189 -25.28 -4.99 -8.88
N PRO A 190 -25.19 -3.89 -8.11
CA PRO A 190 -24.34 -3.90 -6.92
C PRO A 190 -24.80 -4.98 -5.92
N SER A 191 -23.84 -5.62 -5.25
CA SER A 191 -24.14 -6.67 -4.28
C SER A 191 -24.63 -6.07 -2.95
N LYS A 192 -25.16 -6.91 -2.05
CA LYS A 192 -25.55 -6.46 -0.70
C LYS A 192 -24.36 -6.19 0.22
N LEU A 193 -23.14 -6.50 -0.23
CA LEU A 193 -21.90 -6.19 0.48
C LEU A 193 -21.28 -4.86 0.01
N GLN A 194 -21.91 -4.15 -0.91
CA GLN A 194 -21.39 -2.90 -1.47
C GLN A 194 -22.27 -1.72 -1.11
N ASP A 195 -21.73 -0.79 -0.33
CA ASP A 195 -22.38 0.46 0.02
C ASP A 195 -21.55 1.67 -0.45
N PHE A 196 -22.08 2.38 -1.46
CA PHE A 196 -21.40 3.50 -2.12
C PHE A 196 -21.64 4.85 -1.42
N SER A 197 -22.28 4.89 -0.23
CA SER A 197 -22.67 6.15 0.42
C SER A 197 -21.53 7.16 0.60
N ASN A 198 -20.29 6.65 0.74
CA ASN A 198 -19.09 7.46 0.94
C ASN A 198 -18.44 7.95 -0.38
N PHE A 199 -18.94 7.49 -1.53
CA PHE A 199 -18.37 7.77 -2.85
C PHE A 199 -19.47 8.19 -3.85
N PRO A 200 -20.08 9.37 -3.67
CA PRO A 200 -21.16 9.82 -4.55
C PRO A 200 -20.73 9.96 -6.02
N ASP A 201 -19.46 10.25 -6.27
CA ASP A 201 -18.90 10.39 -7.62
C ASP A 201 -18.39 9.06 -8.23
N PHE A 202 -18.65 7.92 -7.58
CA PHE A 202 -18.09 6.62 -7.99
C PHE A 202 -18.40 6.28 -9.46
N ASN A 203 -19.62 6.59 -9.92
CA ASN A 203 -20.09 6.25 -11.27
C ASN A 203 -19.99 7.38 -12.30
N LYS A 204 -19.34 8.52 -11.98
CA LYS A 204 -19.26 9.68 -12.90
C LYS A 204 -18.80 9.32 -14.32
N GLY A 205 -17.85 8.40 -14.44
CA GLY A 205 -17.39 7.89 -15.73
C GLY A 205 -18.37 6.90 -16.36
N LEU A 206 -18.90 5.96 -15.57
CA LEU A 206 -19.90 4.99 -16.02
C LEU A 206 -21.14 5.67 -16.59
N ASP A 207 -21.65 6.70 -15.92
CA ASP A 207 -22.84 7.46 -16.33
C ASP A 207 -22.64 8.09 -17.73
N LYS A 208 -21.44 8.59 -18.04
CA LYS A 208 -21.09 9.09 -19.37
C LYS A 208 -21.10 7.98 -20.43
N LEU A 209 -20.59 6.79 -20.09
CA LEU A 209 -20.60 5.66 -21.02
C LEU A 209 -22.04 5.18 -21.29
N MET A 210 -22.86 5.07 -20.24
CA MET A 210 -24.28 4.71 -20.33
C MET A 210 -25.08 5.72 -21.17
N ALA A 211 -24.68 7.00 -21.17
CA ALA A 211 -25.27 8.05 -21.97
C ALA A 211 -24.88 8.03 -23.46
N GLY A 212 -23.98 7.15 -23.90
CA GLY A 212 -23.66 6.98 -25.31
C GLY A 212 -22.32 7.58 -25.78
N THR A 213 -21.28 7.52 -24.96
CA THR A 213 -19.98 8.14 -25.31
C THR A 213 -19.32 7.46 -26.51
N LYS A 214 -18.91 8.26 -27.51
CA LYS A 214 -18.05 7.82 -28.62
C LYS A 214 -16.61 8.27 -28.37
N PHE A 215 -15.66 7.36 -28.59
CA PHE A 215 -14.23 7.63 -28.55
C PHE A 215 -13.58 7.46 -29.91
N TRP A 216 -12.60 8.32 -30.18
CA TRP A 216 -11.67 8.20 -31.30
C TRP A 216 -10.30 7.84 -30.75
N PHE A 217 -9.75 6.71 -31.20
CA PHE A 217 -8.39 6.29 -30.88
C PHE A 217 -7.47 6.69 -32.02
N HIS A 218 -6.53 7.57 -31.73
CA HIS A 218 -5.71 8.22 -32.75
C HIS A 218 -4.26 8.45 -32.29
N GLY A 219 -3.37 8.80 -33.21
CA GLY A 219 -1.99 9.17 -32.88
C GLY A 219 -1.22 8.06 -32.15
N TYR A 220 -1.30 6.83 -32.68
CA TYR A 220 -0.64 5.65 -32.13
C TYR A 220 0.87 5.87 -31.95
N ASP A 221 1.39 5.41 -30.82
CA ASP A 221 2.83 5.41 -30.52
C ASP A 221 3.23 4.09 -29.84
N PRO A 222 4.01 3.24 -30.52
CA PRO A 222 4.41 1.94 -29.98
C PRO A 222 5.39 2.04 -28.82
N LYS A 223 6.00 3.22 -28.58
CA LYS A 223 6.95 3.44 -27.48
C LYS A 223 6.26 3.71 -26.14
N ARG A 224 4.95 4.01 -26.14
CA ARG A 224 4.17 4.18 -24.91
C ARG A 224 3.81 2.82 -24.29
N GLY A 225 3.46 2.87 -23.00
CA GLY A 225 3.07 1.70 -22.22
C GLY A 225 1.68 1.20 -22.59
N PHE A 226 0.75 1.20 -21.62
CA PHE A 226 -0.64 0.78 -21.86
C PHE A 226 -1.48 1.83 -22.62
N ASP A 227 -1.02 3.09 -22.68
CA ASP A 227 -1.73 4.22 -23.28
C ASP A 227 -1.15 4.58 -24.66
N LYS A 228 -1.12 3.60 -25.56
CA LYS A 228 -0.51 3.74 -26.89
C LYS A 228 -1.27 4.67 -27.83
N TYR A 229 -2.52 4.99 -27.54
CA TYR A 229 -3.32 5.93 -28.30
C TYR A 229 -3.57 7.21 -27.52
N LEU A 230 -3.79 8.30 -28.26
CA LEU A 230 -4.57 9.42 -27.75
C LEU A 230 -6.05 9.04 -27.86
N ILE A 231 -6.83 9.39 -26.84
CA ILE A 231 -8.26 9.16 -26.78
C ILE A 231 -8.98 10.51 -26.69
N SER A 232 -10.04 10.68 -27.47
CA SER A 232 -10.88 11.87 -27.45
C SER A 232 -12.35 11.53 -27.60
N THR A 233 -13.22 12.35 -27.01
CA THR A 233 -14.70 12.26 -27.17
C THR A 233 -15.22 13.13 -28.32
N LYS A 234 -14.30 13.73 -29.08
CA LYS A 234 -14.57 14.50 -30.30
C LYS A 234 -13.65 13.98 -31.39
N ALA A 235 -14.10 14.03 -32.64
CA ALA A 235 -13.25 13.69 -33.77
C ALA A 235 -11.97 14.56 -33.76
N PRO A 236 -10.77 13.95 -33.88
CA PRO A 236 -9.54 14.72 -33.94
C PRO A 236 -9.45 15.50 -35.26
N ALA A 237 -8.72 16.62 -35.24
CA ALA A 237 -8.55 17.48 -36.41
C ALA A 237 -7.87 16.75 -37.58
N ASP A 238 -6.90 15.89 -37.27
CA ASP A 238 -6.30 14.98 -38.23
C ASP A 238 -7.07 13.66 -38.26
N ALA A 239 -8.02 13.54 -39.19
CA ALA A 239 -8.80 12.33 -39.38
C ALA A 239 -7.96 11.12 -39.83
N ALA A 240 -6.83 11.34 -40.51
CA ALA A 240 -5.96 10.26 -40.96
C ALA A 240 -5.18 9.60 -39.80
N SER A 241 -5.05 10.32 -38.68
CA SER A 241 -4.45 9.78 -37.45
C SER A 241 -5.34 8.79 -36.70
N VAL A 242 -6.63 8.67 -37.06
CA VAL A 242 -7.61 7.79 -36.39
C VAL A 242 -7.46 6.36 -36.90
N SER A 243 -7.26 5.43 -35.98
CA SER A 243 -7.18 4.00 -36.31
C SER A 243 -8.56 3.34 -36.25
N PHE A 244 -9.30 3.56 -35.16
CA PHE A 244 -10.63 3.03 -34.96
C PHE A 244 -11.43 3.90 -33.98
N THR A 245 -12.74 3.67 -33.93
CA THR A 245 -13.62 4.31 -32.95
C THR A 245 -14.32 3.28 -32.10
N THR A 246 -14.74 3.68 -30.89
CA THR A 246 -15.66 2.88 -30.07
C THR A 246 -16.85 3.71 -29.65
N THR A 247 -18.06 3.22 -29.88
CA THR A 247 -19.29 3.85 -29.39
C THR A 247 -19.89 3.00 -28.29
N PHE A 248 -19.88 3.52 -27.07
CA PHE A 248 -20.56 2.92 -25.92
C PHE A 248 -22.05 3.21 -26.01
N TYR A 249 -22.89 2.27 -25.57
CA TYR A 249 -24.33 2.44 -25.53
C TYR A 249 -24.98 1.48 -24.54
N LYS A 250 -26.10 1.91 -23.97
CA LYS A 250 -27.02 1.04 -23.22
C LYS A 250 -27.86 0.23 -24.20
N ASP A 251 -27.76 -1.09 -24.15
CA ASP A 251 -28.57 -1.98 -24.98
C ASP A 251 -30.02 -2.08 -24.42
N LYS A 252 -30.91 -2.73 -25.18
CA LYS A 252 -32.34 -2.85 -24.85
C LYS A 252 -32.62 -3.51 -23.50
N ASP A 253 -31.76 -4.44 -23.08
CA ASP A 253 -31.82 -5.12 -21.79
C ASP A 253 -31.22 -4.29 -20.63
N GLY A 254 -30.69 -3.10 -20.94
CA GLY A 254 -30.06 -2.21 -20.00
C GLY A 254 -28.57 -2.47 -19.76
N SER A 255 -27.99 -3.52 -20.37
CA SER A 255 -26.55 -3.79 -20.31
C SER A 255 -25.74 -2.72 -21.06
N LEU A 256 -24.52 -2.47 -20.60
CA LEU A 256 -23.59 -1.60 -21.32
C LEU A 256 -22.83 -2.42 -22.36
N LYS A 257 -22.75 -1.90 -23.58
CA LYS A 257 -21.93 -2.45 -24.66
C LYS A 257 -21.10 -1.35 -25.29
N PHE A 258 -20.05 -1.72 -26.01
CA PHE A 258 -19.48 -0.83 -27.01
C PHE A 258 -19.33 -1.53 -28.36
N ARG A 259 -19.48 -0.73 -29.42
CA ARG A 259 -19.22 -1.12 -30.81
C ARG A 259 -17.90 -0.51 -31.26
N ALA A 260 -16.94 -1.34 -31.64
CA ALA A 260 -15.68 -0.92 -32.25
C ALA A 260 -15.80 -0.94 -33.77
N GLU A 261 -15.35 0.14 -34.41
CA GLU A 261 -15.43 0.33 -35.87
C GLU A 261 -14.07 0.76 -36.42
N ASN A 262 -13.58 0.01 -37.40
CA ASN A 262 -12.31 0.27 -38.05
C ASN A 262 -12.41 1.46 -39.01
N VAL A 263 -11.63 2.51 -38.77
CA VAL A 263 -11.62 3.72 -39.63
C VAL A 263 -10.67 3.53 -40.81
N LYS A 264 -9.59 2.78 -40.64
CA LYS A 264 -8.57 2.51 -41.67
C LYS A 264 -9.04 1.50 -42.72
N ASN A 265 -9.91 0.58 -42.35
CA ASN A 265 -10.47 -0.44 -43.24
C ASN A 265 -11.97 -0.63 -42.99
N PRO A 266 -12.85 0.08 -43.72
CA PRO A 266 -14.30 -0.05 -43.55
C PRO A 266 -14.89 -1.43 -43.86
N GLN A 267 -14.12 -2.32 -44.51
CA GLN A 267 -14.54 -3.69 -44.80
C GLN A 267 -14.30 -4.65 -43.63
N ASP A 268 -13.49 -4.26 -42.64
CA ASP A 268 -13.32 -5.03 -41.40
C ASP A 268 -14.58 -4.91 -40.54
N PRO A 269 -15.31 -6.01 -40.29
CA PRO A 269 -16.58 -5.95 -39.60
C PRO A 269 -16.46 -5.34 -38.19
N ALA A 270 -17.41 -4.48 -37.85
CA ALA A 270 -17.51 -3.93 -36.52
C ALA A 270 -17.65 -5.04 -35.48
N ARG A 271 -17.02 -4.87 -34.31
CA ARG A 271 -17.10 -5.81 -33.18
C ARG A 271 -17.90 -5.18 -32.05
N VAL A 272 -18.73 -5.97 -31.38
CA VAL A 272 -19.56 -5.51 -30.26
C VAL A 272 -19.20 -6.32 -29.03
N TYR A 273 -18.93 -5.63 -27.92
CA TYR A 273 -18.50 -6.26 -26.68
C TYR A 273 -19.40 -5.85 -25.51
N PRO A 274 -19.77 -6.80 -24.63
CA PRO A 274 -20.36 -6.49 -23.34
C PRO A 274 -19.34 -5.79 -22.43
N VAL A 275 -19.81 -4.82 -21.67
CA VAL A 275 -19.08 -4.21 -20.55
C VAL A 275 -19.82 -4.57 -19.28
N GLU A 276 -19.22 -5.43 -18.48
CA GLU A 276 -19.94 -6.10 -17.39
C GLU A 276 -19.67 -5.50 -16.02
N MET A 277 -18.48 -4.95 -15.80
CA MET A 277 -18.07 -4.45 -14.49
C MET A 277 -17.29 -3.15 -14.57
N THR A 278 -17.34 -2.38 -13.49
CA THR A 278 -16.39 -1.29 -13.23
C THR A 278 -15.23 -1.78 -12.38
N TYR A 279 -14.04 -1.23 -12.59
CA TYR A 279 -12.84 -1.49 -11.81
C TYR A 279 -12.19 -0.17 -11.35
N GLY A 280 -12.23 0.10 -10.05
CA GLY A 280 -11.93 1.41 -9.46
C GLY A 280 -13.20 2.26 -9.30
N GLY A 281 -13.06 3.58 -9.23
CA GLY A 281 -14.19 4.50 -9.04
C GLY A 281 -13.99 5.49 -7.89
N GLY A 282 -13.45 5.02 -6.76
CA GLY A 282 -13.23 5.90 -5.59
C GLY A 282 -11.78 6.33 -5.34
N VAL A 283 -10.79 5.83 -6.09
CA VAL A 283 -9.38 6.26 -5.99
C VAL A 283 -8.90 6.88 -7.30
N TYR A 284 -9.50 8.03 -7.65
CA TYR A 284 -9.08 8.92 -8.74
C TYR A 284 -9.07 8.37 -10.18
N LYS A 285 -9.34 7.08 -10.38
CA LYS A 285 -9.63 6.48 -11.69
C LYS A 285 -10.69 5.38 -11.63
N GLN A 286 -11.32 5.12 -12.77
CA GLN A 286 -12.18 3.96 -13.04
C GLN A 286 -11.84 3.38 -14.43
N ARG A 287 -11.85 2.06 -14.53
CA ARG A 287 -11.72 1.29 -15.78
C ARG A 287 -12.94 0.40 -15.97
N TYR A 288 -13.16 -0.08 -17.18
CA TYR A 288 -14.35 -0.85 -17.53
C TYR A 288 -13.94 -2.24 -18.02
N LEU A 289 -14.50 -3.28 -17.39
CA LEU A 289 -14.16 -4.66 -17.69
C LEU A 289 -15.07 -5.17 -18.81
N VAL A 290 -14.43 -5.52 -19.92
CA VAL A 290 -15.05 -5.94 -21.17
C VAL A 290 -14.98 -7.46 -21.29
N ARG A 291 -16.08 -8.10 -21.63
CA ARG A 291 -16.15 -9.56 -21.83
C ARG A 291 -15.71 -9.93 -23.23
N VAL A 292 -14.73 -10.82 -23.35
CA VAL A 292 -14.32 -11.44 -24.62
C VAL A 292 -14.09 -12.93 -24.37
N GLY A 293 -14.94 -13.78 -24.97
CA GLY A 293 -14.98 -15.20 -24.60
C GLY A 293 -15.31 -15.37 -23.13
N ALA A 294 -14.53 -16.21 -22.42
CA ALA A 294 -14.71 -16.44 -20.99
C ALA A 294 -14.07 -15.36 -20.10
N ASN A 295 -13.21 -14.49 -20.64
CA ASN A 295 -12.38 -13.58 -19.84
C ASN A 295 -12.86 -12.12 -19.83
N LEU A 296 -12.47 -11.39 -18.77
CA LEU A 296 -12.60 -9.94 -18.69
C LEU A 296 -11.31 -9.23 -19.06
N PHE A 297 -11.42 -8.06 -19.68
CA PHE A 297 -10.29 -7.21 -20.02
C PHE A 297 -10.59 -5.76 -19.63
N PRO A 298 -9.71 -5.09 -18.87
CA PRO A 298 -9.86 -3.67 -18.60
C PRO A 298 -9.66 -2.86 -19.90
N PHE A 299 -10.59 -1.96 -20.19
CA PHE A 299 -10.56 -1.09 -21.35
C PHE A 299 -11.05 0.30 -20.99
N VAL A 300 -10.37 1.32 -21.53
CA VAL A 300 -10.59 2.76 -21.27
C VAL A 300 -10.45 3.13 -19.78
N GLN A 301 -9.79 4.25 -19.50
CA GLN A 301 -9.67 4.79 -18.16
C GLN A 301 -10.36 6.16 -18.07
N PHE A 302 -11.25 6.30 -17.09
CA PHE A 302 -11.80 7.56 -16.64
C PHE A 302 -10.99 8.07 -15.44
N ASN A 303 -10.64 9.35 -15.44
CA ASN A 303 -9.98 10.04 -14.33
C ASN A 303 -10.95 11.07 -13.72
N GLN A 304 -11.35 10.87 -12.47
CA GLN A 304 -12.38 11.67 -11.78
C GLN A 304 -12.04 13.17 -11.75
N LEU A 305 -10.76 13.48 -11.63
CA LEU A 305 -10.18 14.83 -11.53
C LEU A 305 -9.46 15.27 -12.81
N GLY A 306 -9.67 14.56 -13.92
CA GLY A 306 -9.04 14.90 -15.19
C GLY A 306 -9.56 16.21 -15.78
N ASN A 307 -8.71 16.88 -16.56
CA ASN A 307 -9.05 18.13 -17.23
C ASN A 307 -8.50 18.15 -18.67
N ASP A 308 -9.41 18.19 -19.63
CA ASP A 308 -9.06 18.09 -21.05
C ASP A 308 -8.32 19.31 -21.62
N SER A 309 -8.34 20.44 -20.90
CA SER A 309 -7.54 21.63 -21.24
C SER A 309 -6.04 21.42 -21.04
N PHE A 310 -5.64 20.39 -20.30
CA PHE A 310 -4.22 20.08 -20.11
C PHE A 310 -3.65 19.41 -21.35
N ALA A 311 -2.43 19.83 -21.72
CA ALA A 311 -1.67 19.22 -22.81
C ALA A 311 -1.17 17.81 -22.47
N ASP A 312 -0.88 17.55 -21.19
CA ASP A 312 -0.47 16.23 -20.72
C ASP A 312 -1.64 15.25 -20.77
N ARG A 313 -1.54 14.26 -21.66
CA ARG A 313 -2.54 13.21 -21.85
C ARG A 313 -2.84 12.40 -20.58
N SER A 314 -1.88 12.26 -19.66
CA SER A 314 -2.07 11.52 -18.40
C SER A 314 -2.97 12.26 -17.41
N ARG A 315 -3.25 13.54 -17.68
CA ARG A 315 -4.02 14.45 -16.82
C ARG A 315 -5.42 14.75 -17.35
N LYS A 316 -5.81 14.16 -18.48
CA LYS A 316 -7.11 14.34 -19.13
C LYS A 316 -8.20 13.52 -18.46
N GLU A 317 -9.46 13.83 -18.73
CA GLU A 317 -10.61 13.10 -18.18
C GLU A 317 -10.61 11.64 -18.65
N TRP A 318 -10.30 11.42 -19.93
CA TRP A 318 -10.19 10.09 -20.53
C TRP A 318 -8.74 9.79 -20.89
N ARG A 319 -8.31 8.57 -20.61
CA ARG A 319 -7.00 8.06 -20.98
C ARG A 319 -7.15 6.70 -21.65
N ASP A 320 -6.35 6.47 -22.68
CA ASP A 320 -6.23 5.15 -23.27
C ASP A 320 -5.80 4.13 -22.21
N TYR A 321 -6.44 2.97 -22.26
CA TYR A 321 -6.10 1.82 -21.47
C TYR A 321 -6.27 0.59 -22.36
N HIS A 322 -5.16 0.19 -22.97
CA HIS A 322 -5.04 -1.01 -23.79
C HIS A 322 -5.91 -1.07 -25.05
N ALA A 323 -6.17 0.06 -25.72
CA ALA A 323 -6.76 0.05 -27.06
C ALA A 323 -5.93 -0.74 -28.08
N ASP A 324 -4.63 -0.93 -27.83
CA ASP A 324 -3.75 -1.77 -28.66
C ASP A 324 -4.09 -3.27 -28.60
N TRP A 325 -4.95 -3.70 -27.68
CA TRP A 325 -5.49 -5.06 -27.66
C TRP A 325 -6.70 -5.25 -28.58
N PHE A 326 -7.34 -4.15 -28.98
CA PHE A 326 -8.58 -4.15 -29.78
C PHE A 326 -8.35 -3.74 -31.23
N PHE A 327 -7.14 -3.27 -31.58
CA PHE A 327 -6.76 -2.91 -32.94
C PHE A 327 -5.28 -3.19 -33.17
N ASP A 328 -4.98 -3.95 -34.22
CA ASP A 328 -3.61 -4.25 -34.64
C ASP A 328 -3.16 -3.32 -35.75
N GLU A 329 -2.25 -2.40 -35.40
CA GLU A 329 -1.65 -1.43 -36.31
C GLU A 329 -0.83 -2.03 -37.45
N LYS A 330 -0.42 -3.32 -37.36
CA LYS A 330 0.32 -3.98 -38.44
C LYS A 330 -0.61 -4.52 -39.51
N THR A 331 -1.74 -5.09 -39.10
CA THR A 331 -2.71 -5.69 -40.00
C THR A 331 -3.81 -4.71 -40.42
N ASN A 332 -3.93 -3.58 -39.72
CA ASN A 332 -5.03 -2.62 -39.84
C ASN A 332 -6.40 -3.29 -39.66
N LEU A 333 -6.48 -4.25 -38.75
CA LEU A 333 -7.71 -4.96 -38.38
C LEU A 333 -7.98 -4.78 -36.89
N LEU A 334 -9.26 -4.71 -36.55
CA LEU A 334 -9.73 -4.89 -35.20
C LEU A 334 -9.32 -6.29 -34.69
N ALA A 335 -9.05 -6.39 -33.40
CA ALA A 335 -8.57 -7.61 -32.76
C ALA A 335 -9.34 -7.88 -31.47
N ASN A 336 -9.20 -9.11 -30.97
CA ASN A 336 -9.59 -9.47 -29.62
C ASN A 336 -8.35 -9.42 -28.72
N PRO A 337 -8.48 -8.99 -27.45
CA PRO A 337 -7.38 -9.01 -26.50
C PRO A 337 -6.77 -10.42 -26.33
N PRO A 338 -5.44 -10.52 -26.13
CA PRO A 338 -4.81 -11.81 -25.87
C PRO A 338 -5.32 -12.40 -24.54
N GLN A 339 -5.74 -13.67 -24.51
CA GLN A 339 -6.23 -14.35 -23.28
C GLN A 339 -5.28 -14.19 -22.08
N ALA A 340 -3.96 -14.22 -22.31
CA ALA A 340 -2.94 -14.03 -21.27
C ALA A 340 -2.93 -12.63 -20.62
N LYS A 341 -3.75 -11.69 -21.11
CA LYS A 341 -3.97 -10.33 -20.58
C LYS A 341 -5.29 -10.17 -19.84
N SER A 342 -6.00 -11.27 -19.58
CA SER A 342 -7.24 -11.29 -18.80
C SER A 342 -7.05 -10.66 -17.42
N PHE A 343 -8.09 -9.98 -16.95
CA PHE A 343 -8.20 -9.47 -15.58
C PHE A 343 -7.96 -10.57 -14.54
N ASP A 344 -8.51 -11.77 -14.78
CA ASP A 344 -8.37 -12.97 -13.96
C ASP A 344 -6.91 -13.30 -13.62
N LYS A 345 -6.04 -13.24 -14.63
CA LYS A 345 -4.61 -13.55 -14.52
C LYS A 345 -3.75 -12.36 -14.11
N GLU A 346 -4.08 -11.15 -14.56
CA GLU A 346 -3.20 -9.98 -14.42
C GLU A 346 -3.59 -9.05 -13.27
N CYS A 347 -4.81 -9.15 -12.73
CA CYS A 347 -5.31 -8.24 -11.67
C CYS A 347 -6.01 -8.92 -10.49
N ALA A 348 -6.75 -10.02 -10.73
CA ALA A 348 -7.71 -10.53 -9.75
C ALA A 348 -7.11 -11.00 -8.41
N SER A 349 -5.84 -11.41 -8.30
CA SER A 349 -5.31 -11.90 -7.01
C SER A 349 -5.29 -10.86 -5.89
N CYS A 350 -5.06 -9.59 -6.25
CA CYS A 350 -5.12 -8.46 -5.31
C CYS A 350 -6.53 -7.87 -5.19
N HIS A 351 -7.51 -8.46 -5.88
CA HIS A 351 -8.86 -7.93 -6.01
C HIS A 351 -9.97 -8.98 -5.78
N ALA A 352 -9.65 -10.21 -5.39
CA ALA A 352 -10.63 -11.25 -5.07
C ALA A 352 -10.28 -11.95 -3.75
N ASN A 353 -11.27 -12.09 -2.86
CA ASN A 353 -11.09 -12.82 -1.60
C ASN A 353 -10.94 -14.32 -1.91
N GLY A 354 -9.92 -14.97 -1.34
CA GLY A 354 -9.67 -16.39 -1.58
C GLY A 354 -9.28 -16.74 -3.01
N TYR A 355 -8.56 -15.83 -3.70
CA TYR A 355 -8.14 -16.00 -5.09
C TYR A 355 -7.59 -17.40 -5.41
N THR A 356 -8.09 -17.96 -6.50
CA THR A 356 -7.49 -19.11 -7.19
C THR A 356 -7.48 -18.84 -8.70
N LEU A 357 -6.71 -19.62 -9.46
CA LEU A 357 -6.65 -19.47 -10.91
C LEU A 357 -6.64 -20.83 -11.60
N THR A 358 -7.61 -21.06 -12.46
CA THR A 358 -7.69 -22.25 -13.32
C THR A 358 -7.45 -21.85 -14.78
N LYS A 359 -6.55 -22.55 -15.46
CA LYS A 359 -6.38 -22.42 -16.91
C LYS A 359 -7.15 -23.53 -17.63
N THR A 360 -8.08 -23.16 -18.50
CA THR A 360 -8.90 -24.14 -19.24
C THR A 360 -8.12 -24.75 -20.40
N ALA A 361 -8.62 -25.86 -20.95
CA ALA A 361 -8.07 -26.47 -22.16
C ALA A 361 -8.12 -25.52 -23.39
N ALA A 362 -9.09 -24.60 -23.41
CA ALA A 362 -9.23 -23.57 -24.44
C ALA A 362 -8.27 -22.37 -24.26
N GLY A 363 -7.47 -22.37 -23.18
CA GLY A 363 -6.47 -21.34 -22.89
C GLY A 363 -6.98 -20.18 -22.05
N ASP A 364 -8.26 -20.17 -21.66
CA ASP A 364 -8.85 -19.15 -20.80
C ASP A 364 -8.34 -19.26 -19.37
N TYR A 365 -8.34 -18.13 -18.67
CA TYR A 365 -7.93 -18.01 -17.28
C TYR A 365 -9.14 -17.69 -16.40
N ILE A 366 -9.62 -18.61 -15.58
CA ILE A 366 -10.78 -18.37 -14.73
C ILE A 366 -10.30 -18.13 -13.30
N ALA A 367 -10.48 -16.90 -12.81
CA ALA A 367 -10.22 -16.60 -11.41
C ALA A 367 -11.35 -17.17 -10.54
N GLY A 368 -11.01 -17.83 -9.44
CA GLY A 368 -11.96 -18.18 -8.39
C GLY A 368 -11.90 -17.18 -7.24
N ALA A 369 -13.00 -17.05 -6.52
CA ALA A 369 -13.11 -16.25 -5.30
C ALA A 369 -13.97 -16.98 -4.27
N SER A 370 -13.95 -16.55 -3.01
CA SER A 370 -14.72 -17.16 -1.94
C SER A 370 -16.23 -17.07 -2.21
N ASN A 371 -16.95 -18.17 -2.05
CA ASN A 371 -18.41 -18.17 -2.13
C ASN A 371 -19.01 -17.33 -1.00
N ASP A 372 -19.99 -16.51 -1.33
CA ASP A 372 -20.71 -15.65 -0.41
C ASP A 372 -22.16 -15.46 -0.87
N ARG A 373 -23.13 -15.68 0.02
CA ARG A 373 -24.57 -15.55 -0.30
C ARG A 373 -24.98 -14.16 -0.80
N ASN A 374 -24.18 -13.14 -0.53
CA ASN A 374 -24.36 -11.76 -0.94
C ASN A 374 -23.19 -11.27 -1.83
N GLY A 375 -22.42 -12.18 -2.44
CA GLY A 375 -21.36 -11.86 -3.39
C GLY A 375 -21.87 -11.14 -4.65
N GLU A 376 -20.95 -10.58 -5.43
CA GLU A 376 -21.31 -9.75 -6.61
C GLU A 376 -21.75 -10.59 -7.81
N ILE A 377 -21.12 -11.75 -8.01
CA ILE A 377 -21.29 -12.54 -9.23
C ILE A 377 -20.86 -13.98 -8.97
N ASP A 378 -21.51 -14.92 -9.66
CA ASP A 378 -21.11 -16.32 -9.78
C ASP A 378 -20.13 -16.44 -10.98
N ILE A 379 -18.81 -16.38 -10.71
CA ILE A 379 -17.76 -16.41 -11.74
C ILE A 379 -17.61 -17.82 -12.31
N ASP A 380 -17.72 -18.85 -11.48
CA ASP A 380 -17.46 -20.25 -11.84
C ASP A 380 -18.71 -21.02 -12.28
N GLY A 381 -19.89 -20.41 -12.17
CA GLY A 381 -21.16 -20.94 -12.67
C GLY A 381 -21.73 -22.08 -11.81
N ASP A 382 -21.31 -22.17 -10.54
CA ASP A 382 -21.74 -23.22 -9.62
C ASP A 382 -23.11 -22.93 -8.97
N GLY A 383 -23.71 -21.78 -9.29
CA GLY A 383 -24.98 -21.30 -8.77
C GLY A 383 -24.85 -20.50 -7.47
N LYS A 384 -23.63 -20.27 -6.96
CA LYS A 384 -23.35 -19.50 -5.75
C LYS A 384 -22.56 -18.23 -6.11
N PRO A 385 -23.03 -17.04 -5.70
CA PRO A 385 -22.24 -15.84 -5.89
C PRO A 385 -20.91 -15.93 -5.13
N ASN A 386 -19.86 -15.33 -5.70
CA ASN A 386 -18.55 -15.16 -5.08
C ASN A 386 -18.32 -13.68 -4.69
N GLU A 387 -17.46 -13.49 -3.69
CA GLU A 387 -16.97 -12.18 -3.23
C GLU A 387 -15.73 -11.77 -4.04
N ILE A 388 -15.94 -10.94 -5.07
CA ILE A 388 -14.91 -10.60 -6.07
C ILE A 388 -14.26 -9.24 -5.77
N ASN A 389 -14.06 -8.98 -4.48
CA ASN A 389 -13.36 -7.85 -3.90
C ASN A 389 -12.53 -8.35 -2.72
N MET A 390 -11.81 -7.47 -2.04
CA MET A 390 -11.18 -7.85 -0.77
C MET A 390 -12.24 -8.08 0.29
N GLY A 391 -12.09 -9.19 1.03
CA GLY A 391 -13.00 -9.60 2.09
C GLY A 391 -12.30 -9.67 3.45
N CYS A 392 -13.05 -9.98 4.52
CA CYS A 392 -12.51 -10.14 5.86
C CYS A 392 -11.32 -11.12 5.88
N GLU A 393 -11.47 -12.23 5.17
CA GLU A 393 -10.54 -13.35 5.13
C GLU A 393 -9.25 -13.04 4.33
N SER A 394 -9.23 -11.95 3.57
CA SER A 394 -8.01 -11.45 2.91
C SER A 394 -7.00 -10.90 3.94
N CYS A 395 -7.49 -10.41 5.09
CA CYS A 395 -6.67 -9.85 6.18
C CYS A 395 -6.63 -10.72 7.44
N HIS A 396 -7.63 -11.59 7.64
CA HIS A 396 -7.76 -12.46 8.81
C HIS A 396 -7.49 -13.95 8.51
N GLY A 397 -7.45 -14.33 7.23
CA GLY A 397 -7.32 -15.71 6.77
C GLY A 397 -8.67 -16.44 6.69
N PRO A 398 -8.69 -17.65 6.09
CA PRO A 398 -9.87 -18.53 6.02
C PRO A 398 -10.58 -18.74 7.37
N GLY A 399 -11.88 -18.48 7.42
CA GLY A 399 -12.67 -18.40 8.66
C GLY A 399 -13.41 -19.66 9.09
N SER A 400 -13.47 -20.72 8.27
CA SER A 400 -14.27 -21.93 8.58
C SER A 400 -13.92 -22.61 9.91
N ALA A 401 -12.63 -22.70 10.25
CA ALA A 401 -12.21 -23.30 11.52
C ALA A 401 -12.65 -22.45 12.71
N HIS A 402 -12.59 -21.12 12.57
CA HIS A 402 -13.06 -20.17 13.58
C HIS A 402 -14.58 -20.24 13.77
N ASN A 403 -15.34 -20.25 12.67
CA ASN A 403 -16.79 -20.34 12.70
C ASN A 403 -17.31 -21.61 13.40
N ASN A 404 -16.56 -22.72 13.29
CA ASN A 404 -16.94 -24.01 13.88
C ASN A 404 -16.30 -24.25 15.26
N ALA A 405 -15.43 -23.36 15.72
CA ALA A 405 -14.74 -23.49 16.99
C ALA A 405 -15.67 -23.16 18.16
N LYS A 406 -15.37 -23.72 19.34
CA LYS A 406 -15.95 -23.21 20.59
C LYS A 406 -15.38 -21.83 20.87
N GLU A 407 -16.14 -20.98 21.57
CA GLU A 407 -15.75 -19.60 21.86
C GLU A 407 -14.34 -19.48 22.48
N VAL A 408 -13.99 -20.37 23.40
CA VAL A 408 -12.66 -20.42 24.04
C VAL A 408 -11.52 -20.86 23.12
N ASP A 409 -11.84 -21.43 21.95
CA ASP A 409 -10.87 -21.92 20.96
C ASP A 409 -10.72 -20.95 19.79
N MET A 410 -11.76 -20.15 19.53
CA MET A 410 -11.82 -19.17 18.45
C MET A 410 -10.56 -18.29 18.31
N PRO A 411 -9.97 -17.72 19.38
CA PRO A 411 -8.82 -16.82 19.23
C PRO A 411 -7.57 -17.49 18.64
N SER A 412 -7.45 -18.81 18.76
CA SER A 412 -6.32 -19.60 18.24
C SER A 412 -6.48 -20.03 16.78
N THR A 413 -7.67 -19.83 16.18
CA THR A 413 -8.04 -20.38 14.86
C THR A 413 -8.14 -19.32 13.76
N ILE A 414 -7.81 -18.06 14.06
CA ILE A 414 -7.89 -16.94 13.12
C ILE A 414 -6.79 -15.93 13.41
N VAL A 415 -6.37 -15.20 12.38
CA VAL A 415 -5.36 -14.15 12.52
C VAL A 415 -6.01 -12.88 13.08
N ASN A 416 -5.38 -12.29 14.08
CA ASN A 416 -5.69 -10.96 14.58
C ASN A 416 -4.51 -10.02 14.31
N PRO A 417 -4.62 -9.14 13.29
CA PRO A 417 -3.53 -8.23 12.93
C PRO A 417 -3.02 -7.37 14.09
N LYS A 418 -3.86 -6.98 15.07
CA LYS A 418 -3.46 -6.17 16.23
C LYS A 418 -2.50 -6.90 17.19
N LYS A 419 -2.46 -8.24 17.14
CA LYS A 419 -1.61 -9.08 18.00
C LYS A 419 -0.32 -9.54 17.30
N LEU A 420 -0.08 -9.09 16.06
CA LEU A 420 1.16 -9.38 15.33
C LEU A 420 2.24 -8.33 15.61
N ALA A 421 3.50 -8.70 15.39
CA ALA A 421 4.59 -7.74 15.24
C ALA A 421 4.32 -6.76 14.07
N ALA A 422 4.94 -5.58 14.12
CA ALA A 422 4.69 -4.52 13.14
C ALA A 422 5.06 -4.96 11.71
N GLU A 423 6.18 -5.69 11.52
CA GLU A 423 6.57 -6.21 10.21
C GLU A 423 5.53 -7.17 9.61
N ARG A 424 5.08 -8.17 10.37
CA ARG A 424 4.06 -9.14 9.93
C ARG A 424 2.70 -8.48 9.68
N SER A 425 2.31 -7.55 10.55
CA SER A 425 1.06 -6.81 10.37
C SER A 425 1.08 -5.95 9.11
N SER A 426 2.21 -5.32 8.80
CA SER A 426 2.34 -4.48 7.61
C SER A 426 2.41 -5.31 6.32
N MET A 427 2.96 -6.53 6.40
CA MET A 427 2.99 -7.45 5.26
C MET A 427 1.61 -7.83 4.74
N ILE A 428 0.58 -7.89 5.60
CA ILE A 428 -0.82 -8.10 5.19
C ILE A 428 -1.24 -7.07 4.13
N CYS A 429 -0.83 -5.81 4.29
CA CYS A 429 -1.05 -4.75 3.31
C CYS A 429 -0.03 -4.82 2.16
N GLY A 430 1.21 -5.15 2.50
CA GLY A 430 2.35 -5.21 1.59
C GLY A 430 2.16 -6.14 0.41
N GLN A 431 1.44 -7.25 0.54
CA GLN A 431 1.16 -8.14 -0.60
C GLN A 431 0.41 -7.47 -1.76
N CYS A 432 -0.36 -6.40 -1.52
CA CYS A 432 -1.09 -5.68 -2.58
C CYS A 432 -0.57 -4.25 -2.79
N HIS A 433 -0.12 -3.59 -1.72
CA HIS A 433 0.37 -2.21 -1.75
C HIS A 433 1.89 -2.10 -2.02
N SER A 434 2.41 -3.03 -2.81
CA SER A 434 3.77 -3.03 -3.36
C SER A 434 3.73 -3.44 -4.85
N ARG A 435 4.90 -3.64 -5.49
CA ARG A 435 4.96 -4.06 -6.92
C ARG A 435 5.91 -5.25 -7.17
N PRO A 436 5.81 -6.37 -6.44
CA PRO A 436 6.58 -7.59 -6.73
C PRO A 436 6.12 -8.22 -8.05
N GLN A 437 6.86 -9.20 -8.57
CA GLN A 437 6.31 -10.19 -9.50
C GLN A 437 6.18 -11.53 -8.80
N GLY A 438 5.11 -12.29 -9.06
CA GLY A 438 4.95 -13.66 -8.58
C GLY A 438 5.13 -14.72 -9.67
N ASN A 439 4.56 -15.91 -9.42
CA ASN A 439 4.69 -17.10 -10.27
C ASN A 439 4.18 -16.89 -11.72
N LEU A 440 3.23 -15.97 -11.91
CA LEU A 440 2.64 -15.66 -13.22
C LEU A 440 3.50 -14.69 -14.07
N ASN A 441 4.68 -14.30 -13.58
CA ASN A 441 5.59 -13.31 -14.18
C ASN A 441 4.94 -11.94 -14.45
N ASN A 442 3.96 -11.59 -13.64
CA ASN A 442 3.25 -10.32 -13.63
C ASN A 442 3.19 -9.79 -12.19
N ASP A 443 2.58 -8.63 -11.96
CA ASP A 443 2.61 -7.96 -10.67
C ASP A 443 1.73 -8.63 -9.59
N GLN A 444 1.19 -9.84 -9.83
CA GLN A 444 0.48 -10.63 -8.84
C GLN A 444 1.44 -11.48 -8.00
N PRO A 445 1.55 -11.28 -6.67
CA PRO A 445 2.45 -12.05 -5.82
C PRO A 445 1.80 -13.36 -5.37
N VAL A 446 1.53 -14.22 -6.33
CA VAL A 446 1.04 -15.58 -6.09
C VAL A 446 2.19 -16.58 -6.10
N ASN A 447 2.10 -17.59 -5.24
CA ASN A 447 3.06 -18.69 -5.20
C ASN A 447 2.90 -19.65 -6.40
N LYS A 448 3.67 -20.74 -6.41
CA LYS A 448 3.62 -21.77 -7.46
C LYS A 448 2.26 -22.45 -7.63
N ALA A 449 1.42 -22.42 -6.59
CA ALA A 449 0.05 -22.93 -6.63
C ALA A 449 -0.98 -21.85 -7.02
N ASN A 450 -0.53 -20.67 -7.47
CA ASN A 450 -1.34 -19.51 -7.79
C ASN A 450 -2.21 -19.01 -6.62
N LYS A 451 -1.67 -19.10 -5.40
CA LYS A 451 -2.34 -18.59 -4.19
C LYS A 451 -1.61 -17.38 -3.63
N MET A 452 -2.39 -16.44 -3.08
CA MET A 452 -1.89 -15.32 -2.28
C MET A 452 -1.41 -15.83 -0.90
N MET A 453 -0.57 -15.04 -0.23
CA MET A 453 -0.08 -15.39 1.10
C MET A 453 -1.20 -15.35 2.14
N LEU A 454 -1.08 -16.17 3.18
CA LEU A 454 -1.96 -16.06 4.35
C LEU A 454 -1.51 -14.91 5.25
N PRO A 455 -2.44 -14.20 5.92
CA PRO A 455 -2.09 -13.18 6.90
C PRO A 455 -1.18 -13.72 8.00
N GLY A 456 -0.28 -12.87 8.49
CA GLY A 456 0.72 -13.28 9.48
C GLY A 456 1.97 -13.96 8.92
N THR A 457 2.04 -14.20 7.61
CA THR A 457 3.27 -14.60 6.91
C THR A 457 4.39 -13.56 7.14
N SER A 458 5.62 -14.01 7.40
CA SER A 458 6.77 -13.10 7.51
C SER A 458 7.15 -12.53 6.15
N ARG A 459 7.86 -11.41 6.14
CA ARG A 459 8.33 -10.81 4.89
C ARG A 459 9.29 -11.73 4.16
N ASN A 460 10.20 -12.41 4.87
CA ASN A 460 11.13 -13.32 4.22
C ASN A 460 10.42 -14.51 3.54
N VAL A 461 9.39 -15.09 4.17
CA VAL A 461 8.58 -16.16 3.56
C VAL A 461 7.83 -15.64 2.35
N PHE A 462 7.23 -14.44 2.44
CA PHE A 462 6.57 -13.81 1.29
C PHE A 462 7.53 -13.66 0.10
N LEU A 463 8.71 -13.10 0.32
CA LEU A 463 9.70 -12.92 -0.75
C LEU A 463 10.15 -14.25 -1.34
N ASN A 464 10.42 -15.26 -0.51
CA ASN A 464 10.91 -16.55 -0.98
C ASN A 464 9.85 -17.32 -1.78
N GLU A 465 8.61 -17.37 -1.30
CA GLU A 465 7.59 -18.30 -1.82
C GLU A 465 6.62 -17.65 -2.81
N TYR A 466 6.42 -16.33 -2.76
CA TYR A 466 5.40 -15.62 -3.52
C TYR A 466 5.98 -14.66 -4.57
N THR A 467 7.31 -14.50 -4.62
CA THR A 467 7.94 -13.58 -5.55
C THR A 467 9.03 -14.20 -6.45
N THR A 468 9.03 -13.76 -7.70
CA THR A 468 10.10 -13.88 -8.70
C THR A 468 10.88 -12.57 -8.85
N ARG A 469 10.26 -11.44 -8.50
CA ARG A 469 10.88 -10.13 -8.28
C ARG A 469 10.34 -9.55 -6.97
N GLU A 470 11.21 -9.18 -6.06
CA GLU A 470 10.86 -8.88 -4.67
C GLU A 470 10.03 -7.60 -4.48
N ASP A 471 10.16 -6.62 -5.38
CA ASP A 471 9.43 -5.36 -5.33
C ASP A 471 9.47 -4.66 -6.71
N ALA A 472 9.11 -3.37 -6.73
CA ALA A 472 8.98 -2.54 -7.92
C ALA A 472 10.24 -2.52 -8.81
N GLY A 473 10.02 -2.47 -10.13
CA GLY A 473 11.10 -2.37 -11.10
C GLY A 473 11.73 -0.98 -11.13
N LYS A 474 12.89 -0.85 -11.79
CA LYS A 474 13.62 0.44 -11.91
C LYS A 474 12.73 1.59 -12.43
N ASN A 475 11.83 1.31 -13.36
CA ASN A 475 10.97 2.31 -13.99
C ASN A 475 9.79 2.78 -13.12
N ASP A 476 9.56 2.10 -11.99
CA ASP A 476 8.54 2.47 -10.99
C ASP A 476 9.07 3.49 -9.96
N TYR A 477 10.33 3.90 -10.08
CA TYR A 477 10.95 4.92 -9.24
C TYR A 477 11.26 6.19 -10.03
N TRP A 478 11.37 7.29 -9.30
CA TRP A 478 11.99 8.52 -9.82
C TRP A 478 13.50 8.35 -9.98
N ALA A 479 14.15 9.35 -10.59
CA ALA A 479 15.57 9.28 -10.95
C ALA A 479 16.52 9.12 -9.76
N ASP A 480 16.05 9.42 -8.53
CA ASP A 480 16.82 9.20 -7.30
C ASP A 480 16.84 7.74 -6.83
N GLY A 481 16.03 6.86 -7.44
CA GLY A 481 15.92 5.45 -7.07
C GLY A 481 15.28 5.19 -5.70
N LEU A 482 14.81 6.24 -5.01
CA LEU A 482 14.24 6.17 -3.67
C LEU A 482 12.73 6.29 -3.72
N HIS A 483 12.24 7.36 -4.38
CA HIS A 483 10.82 7.72 -4.37
C HIS A 483 10.03 6.95 -5.40
N SER A 484 8.92 6.37 -4.96
CA SER A 484 7.96 5.70 -5.84
C SER A 484 7.26 6.68 -6.79
N LYS A 485 7.01 6.20 -8.01
CA LYS A 485 6.40 6.95 -9.12
C LYS A 485 5.10 6.31 -9.61
N SER A 486 5.01 5.00 -9.57
CA SER A 486 3.85 4.23 -10.04
C SER A 486 2.79 4.07 -8.95
N HIS A 487 1.59 3.65 -9.34
CA HIS A 487 0.51 3.37 -8.39
C HIS A 487 0.83 2.16 -7.48
N HIS A 488 0.23 2.17 -6.28
CA HIS A 488 0.27 1.14 -5.22
C HIS A 488 1.66 0.73 -4.71
N GLN A 489 2.53 1.70 -4.43
CA GLN A 489 3.85 1.46 -3.81
C GLN A 489 3.94 2.00 -2.37
N GLN A 490 2.83 2.08 -1.64
CA GLN A 490 2.83 2.60 -0.27
C GLN A 490 3.68 1.73 0.67
N TYR A 491 3.62 0.40 0.55
CA TYR A 491 4.45 -0.49 1.35
C TYR A 491 5.92 -0.44 0.92
N THR A 492 6.18 -0.40 -0.40
CA THR A 492 7.50 -0.20 -1.00
C THR A 492 8.22 1.04 -0.43
N ASP A 493 7.49 2.13 -0.23
CA ASP A 493 8.00 3.34 0.42
C ASP A 493 8.10 3.18 1.94
N PHE A 494 7.04 2.65 2.58
CA PHE A 494 6.91 2.58 4.03
C PHE A 494 8.07 1.85 4.71
N ILE A 495 8.50 0.71 4.16
CA ILE A 495 9.58 -0.10 4.75
C ILE A 495 10.95 0.59 4.71
N LYS A 496 11.12 1.59 3.83
CA LYS A 496 12.33 2.42 3.74
C LYS A 496 12.31 3.56 4.77
N SER A 497 11.15 3.88 5.34
CA SER A 497 11.01 4.95 6.32
C SER A 497 11.54 4.55 7.71
N SER A 498 11.88 5.54 8.52
CA SER A 498 12.26 5.31 9.93
C SER A 498 11.12 4.77 10.79
N LYS A 499 9.86 4.88 10.34
CA LYS A 499 8.70 4.32 11.05
C LYS A 499 8.72 2.80 11.07
N HIS A 500 9.30 2.16 10.05
CA HIS A 500 9.45 0.70 9.97
C HIS A 500 10.55 0.19 10.90
N ARG A 501 11.70 0.87 11.00
CA ARG A 501 12.85 0.44 11.82
C ARG A 501 13.36 1.58 12.72
N ASN A 502 12.98 1.56 14.00
CA ASN A 502 13.46 2.51 15.02
C ASN A 502 13.45 1.91 16.43
N GLY A 503 14.04 2.62 17.40
CA GLY A 503 14.20 2.15 18.77
C GLY A 503 13.07 2.50 19.74
N THR A 504 11.94 3.05 19.29
CA THR A 504 10.87 3.56 20.17
C THR A 504 9.53 2.89 19.90
N GLN A 505 9.04 2.98 18.66
CA GLN A 505 7.77 2.40 18.25
C GLN A 505 7.84 1.98 16.77
N LEU A 506 7.76 0.68 16.54
CA LEU A 506 7.63 0.10 15.21
C LEU A 506 6.19 0.26 14.76
N VAL A 507 6.01 1.09 13.75
CA VAL A 507 4.68 1.47 13.25
C VAL A 507 4.23 0.43 12.22
N ALA A 508 2.93 0.15 12.19
CA ALA A 508 2.28 -0.61 11.13
C ALA A 508 1.28 0.26 10.38
N CYS A 509 0.86 -0.17 9.17
CA CYS A 509 -0.15 0.55 8.37
C CYS A 509 -1.43 0.84 9.17
N SER A 510 -1.86 -0.14 9.97
CA SER A 510 -3.05 -0.07 10.83
C SER A 510 -2.93 0.91 11.99
N ASP A 511 -1.76 1.51 12.25
CA ASP A 511 -1.63 2.53 13.29
C ASP A 511 -2.20 3.87 12.82
N CYS A 512 -2.08 4.17 11.51
CA CYS A 512 -2.65 5.36 10.88
C CYS A 512 -3.98 5.08 10.15
N HIS A 513 -4.16 3.88 9.60
CA HIS A 513 -5.35 3.50 8.84
C HIS A 513 -6.34 2.65 9.66
N ASP A 514 -7.63 2.90 9.44
CA ASP A 514 -8.74 2.10 9.91
C ASP A 514 -9.25 1.17 8.81
N ALA A 515 -8.73 -0.06 8.81
CA ALA A 515 -9.03 -1.06 7.78
C ALA A 515 -10.52 -1.40 7.66
N HIS A 516 -11.32 -1.19 8.72
CA HIS A 516 -12.75 -1.48 8.72
C HIS A 516 -13.61 -0.27 8.32
N GLY A 517 -13.02 0.92 8.15
CA GLY A 517 -13.72 2.10 7.63
C GLY A 517 -14.77 2.69 8.57
N THR A 518 -14.59 2.53 9.88
CA THR A 518 -15.41 3.18 10.91
C THR A 518 -15.12 4.68 11.01
N ALA A 519 -13.89 5.09 10.73
CA ALA A 519 -13.49 6.49 10.65
C ALA A 519 -14.06 7.18 9.40
N LYS A 520 -14.44 8.45 9.55
CA LYS A 520 -15.06 9.26 8.48
C LYS A 520 -14.07 9.88 7.48
N PHE A 521 -12.77 9.71 7.72
CA PHE A 521 -11.75 10.41 6.94
C PHE A 521 -11.43 9.64 5.65
N GLU A 522 -11.13 10.39 4.59
CA GLU A 522 -10.77 9.84 3.29
C GLU A 522 -9.59 8.85 3.40
N HIS A 523 -9.57 7.87 2.49
CA HIS A 523 -8.53 6.82 2.45
C HIS A 523 -8.39 6.02 3.75
N GLN A 524 -9.50 5.90 4.49
CA GLN A 524 -9.58 5.12 5.72
C GLN A 524 -8.55 5.59 6.76
N MET A 525 -8.30 6.89 6.85
CA MET A 525 -7.44 7.45 7.88
C MET A 525 -8.18 7.48 9.22
N LYS A 526 -7.48 7.22 10.33
CA LYS A 526 -8.05 7.34 11.69
C LYS A 526 -8.27 8.78 12.13
N THR A 527 -7.43 9.68 11.61
CA THR A 527 -7.43 11.12 11.90
C THR A 527 -7.36 11.89 10.58
N ASP A 528 -7.81 13.14 10.55
CA ASP A 528 -7.68 13.95 9.34
C ASP A 528 -6.19 14.19 8.99
N SER A 529 -5.79 13.80 7.77
CA SER A 529 -4.44 14.06 7.26
C SER A 529 -4.12 15.54 7.08
N LYS A 530 -5.15 16.41 7.07
CA LYS A 530 -5.03 17.86 6.97
C LYS A 530 -4.78 18.54 8.33
N THR A 531 -4.72 17.78 9.43
CA THR A 531 -4.40 18.34 10.75
C THR A 531 -3.12 17.72 11.29
N SER A 532 -2.47 18.45 12.22
CA SER A 532 -1.24 18.00 12.88
C SER A 532 -1.46 16.81 13.83
N GLU A 533 -2.72 16.55 14.21
CA GLU A 533 -3.12 15.43 15.08
C GLU A 533 -2.63 14.08 14.54
N SER A 534 -2.66 13.89 13.22
CA SER A 534 -2.19 12.68 12.54
C SER A 534 -0.73 12.32 12.83
N CYS A 535 0.10 13.30 13.23
CA CYS A 535 1.52 13.15 13.47
C CYS A 535 1.90 13.35 14.94
N ASN A 536 1.21 14.26 15.63
CA ASN A 536 1.59 14.73 16.96
C ASN A 536 1.34 13.71 18.08
N SER A 537 0.61 12.63 17.83
CA SER A 537 0.49 11.51 18.77
C SER A 537 1.84 10.89 19.14
N CYS A 538 2.82 10.96 18.23
CA CYS A 538 4.20 10.51 18.45
C CYS A 538 5.23 11.66 18.37
N HIS A 539 4.97 12.68 17.55
CA HIS A 539 5.89 13.80 17.34
C HIS A 539 5.58 15.00 18.25
N VAL A 540 5.51 14.77 19.57
CA VAL A 540 5.12 15.79 20.56
C VAL A 540 6.04 17.03 20.59
N ASN A 541 7.30 16.87 20.19
CA ASN A 541 8.28 17.98 20.17
C ASN A 541 8.15 18.89 18.94
N THR A 542 7.31 18.53 17.96
CA THR A 542 7.07 19.34 16.76
C THR A 542 5.65 19.91 16.72
N MET A 543 4.99 19.99 17.89
CA MET A 543 3.64 20.53 18.00
C MET A 543 3.56 22.03 17.68
N ASP A 544 4.63 22.78 17.95
CA ASP A 544 4.76 24.17 17.46
C ASP A 544 5.19 24.18 16.00
N LEU A 545 4.18 24.10 15.13
CA LEU A 545 4.37 24.11 13.68
C LEU A 545 5.01 25.40 13.18
N LYS A 546 4.75 26.55 13.82
CA LYS A 546 5.31 27.85 13.41
C LYS A 546 6.83 27.85 13.57
N THR A 547 7.30 27.48 14.76
CA THR A 547 8.74 27.39 15.05
C THR A 547 9.40 26.37 14.14
N HIS A 548 8.78 25.20 13.97
CA HIS A 548 9.30 24.15 13.08
C HIS A 548 9.47 24.63 11.63
N LEU A 549 8.49 25.34 11.07
CA LEU A 549 8.55 25.86 9.69
C LEU A 549 9.64 26.90 9.50
N VAL A 550 9.81 27.82 10.45
CA VAL A 550 10.86 28.83 10.40
C VAL A 550 12.24 28.17 10.45
N GLU A 551 12.43 27.21 11.36
CA GLU A 551 13.72 26.52 11.52
C GLU A 551 14.08 25.63 10.33
N LYS A 552 13.12 24.85 9.81
CA LYS A 552 13.39 23.81 8.79
C LYS A 552 13.24 24.29 7.36
N ALA A 553 12.26 25.16 7.10
CA ALA A 553 11.92 25.63 5.76
C ALA A 553 12.23 27.12 5.55
N LYS A 554 12.60 27.87 6.60
CA LYS A 554 12.76 29.33 6.55
C LYS A 554 11.51 30.03 5.98
N CYS A 555 10.33 29.45 6.25
CA CYS A 555 9.06 29.97 5.78
C CYS A 555 8.22 30.49 6.95
N THR A 556 7.50 31.58 6.72
CA THR A 556 6.64 32.27 7.70
C THR A 556 5.17 32.26 7.30
N VAL A 557 4.75 31.31 6.46
CA VAL A 557 3.32 31.11 6.16
C VAL A 557 2.54 30.84 7.43
N ASP A 558 1.27 31.25 7.41
CA ASP A 558 0.35 30.92 8.48
C ASP A 558 0.31 29.39 8.69
N PRO A 559 0.62 28.88 9.90
CA PRO A 559 0.51 27.46 10.23
C PRO A 559 -0.87 26.86 9.96
N ALA A 560 -1.93 27.66 9.86
CA ALA A 560 -3.26 27.17 9.47
C ALA A 560 -3.37 26.77 7.99
N LEU A 561 -2.44 27.21 7.14
CA LEU A 561 -2.44 26.95 5.69
C LEU A 561 -1.51 25.79 5.29
N ILE A 562 -0.83 25.18 6.24
CA ILE A 562 0.17 24.14 6.00
C ILE A 562 0.06 23.04 7.05
N THR A 563 0.39 21.82 6.66
CA THR A 563 0.26 20.64 7.50
C THR A 563 1.56 19.85 7.46
N CYS A 564 1.78 18.94 8.42
CA CYS A 564 2.90 18.01 8.36
C CYS A 564 2.92 17.25 7.02
N ALA A 565 1.75 16.80 6.57
CA ALA A 565 1.56 16.05 5.33
C ALA A 565 1.89 16.87 4.07
N SER A 566 1.74 18.21 4.11
CA SER A 566 2.07 19.10 2.99
C SER A 566 3.53 19.01 2.55
N CYS A 567 4.44 18.65 3.47
CA CYS A 567 5.87 18.49 3.17
C CYS A 567 6.33 17.04 3.28
N HIS A 568 5.92 16.33 4.33
CA HIS A 568 6.42 14.98 4.62
C HIS A 568 5.70 13.87 3.86
N VAL A 569 4.52 14.13 3.30
CA VAL A 569 3.67 13.10 2.66
C VAL A 569 3.36 13.50 1.22
N THR A 570 4.42 13.91 0.53
CA THR A 570 4.36 14.45 -0.84
C THR A 570 3.79 13.43 -1.81
N LYS A 571 2.95 13.89 -2.73
CA LYS A 571 2.32 13.02 -3.73
C LYS A 571 3.25 12.80 -4.92
N THR A 572 4.20 11.87 -4.76
CA THR A 572 5.19 11.52 -5.80
C THR A 572 4.65 10.49 -6.79
N MET A 573 3.65 9.70 -6.41
CA MET A 573 3.07 8.62 -7.23
C MET A 573 1.78 9.06 -7.92
N GLN A 574 1.51 8.50 -9.10
CA GLN A 574 0.29 8.81 -9.87
C GLN A 574 -0.52 7.55 -10.19
N THR A 575 -1.83 7.61 -9.97
CA THR A 575 -2.79 6.60 -10.44
C THR A 575 -3.76 7.16 -11.49
N GLY A 576 -4.41 8.29 -11.20
CA GLY A 576 -5.36 8.95 -12.08
C GLY A 576 -4.71 10.17 -12.74
N ALA A 577 -5.43 11.30 -12.75
CA ALA A 577 -4.94 12.56 -13.32
C ALA A 577 -4.09 13.40 -12.35
N GLY A 578 -3.93 13.02 -11.08
CA GLY A 578 -3.35 13.91 -10.08
C GLY A 578 -4.24 15.10 -9.71
N PHE A 579 -3.68 16.05 -8.97
CA PHE A 579 -4.37 17.25 -8.48
C PHE A 579 -4.05 18.51 -9.31
N GLY A 580 -3.68 18.33 -10.57
CA GLY A 580 -3.45 19.43 -11.51
C GLY A 580 -2.10 20.15 -11.32
N LYS A 581 -2.09 21.45 -11.66
CA LYS A 581 -0.87 22.26 -11.76
C LYS A 581 -0.30 22.61 -10.38
N GLY A 582 1.01 22.43 -10.23
CA GLY A 582 1.84 23.05 -9.21
C GLY A 582 2.29 24.45 -9.64
N LEU A 583 3.47 24.87 -9.20
CA LEU A 583 4.06 26.14 -9.60
C LEU A 583 4.46 26.12 -11.09
N ALA A 584 4.46 27.31 -11.71
CA ALA A 584 4.94 27.49 -13.07
C ALA A 584 6.41 27.90 -13.07
N ALA A 585 7.21 27.23 -13.90
CA ALA A 585 8.60 27.62 -14.16
C ALA A 585 8.67 28.92 -14.98
N ALA A 586 9.89 29.44 -15.15
CA ALA A 586 10.12 30.68 -15.91
C ALA A 586 9.66 30.59 -17.38
N ASP A 587 9.66 29.39 -17.97
CA ASP A 587 9.19 29.13 -19.34
C ASP A 587 7.66 28.93 -19.44
N GLY A 588 6.94 29.13 -18.33
CA GLY A 588 5.48 28.98 -18.25
C GLY A 588 4.99 27.52 -18.16
N LYS A 589 5.88 26.52 -18.20
CA LYS A 589 5.51 25.12 -17.99
C LYS A 589 5.24 24.87 -16.51
N ASN A 590 4.30 23.98 -16.23
CA ASN A 590 3.90 23.66 -14.87
C ASN A 590 4.67 22.45 -14.35
N TYR A 591 5.11 22.53 -13.10
CA TYR A 591 5.31 21.34 -12.29
C TYR A 591 3.95 20.71 -11.97
N TRP A 592 3.85 19.39 -11.87
CA TRP A 592 2.57 18.71 -11.66
C TRP A 592 2.43 18.16 -10.24
N ASN A 593 1.21 18.17 -9.71
CA ASN A 593 0.87 17.49 -8.47
C ASN A 593 0.26 16.12 -8.79
N ASN A 594 0.82 15.03 -8.26
CA ASN A 594 0.21 13.71 -8.41
C ASN A 594 -0.83 13.45 -7.32
N ASP A 595 -1.44 12.26 -7.29
CA ASP A 595 -2.60 11.92 -6.45
C ASP A 595 -2.31 10.88 -5.36
N ILE A 596 -1.20 10.14 -5.44
CA ILE A 596 -0.82 9.16 -4.40
C ILE A 596 0.38 9.68 -3.60
N SER A 597 0.18 9.72 -2.29
CA SER A 597 1.15 10.12 -1.28
C SER A 597 2.30 9.11 -1.11
N SER A 598 3.54 9.61 -1.15
CA SER A 598 4.74 8.89 -0.69
C SER A 598 4.59 8.50 0.77
N HIS A 599 5.06 7.29 1.11
CA HIS A 599 5.11 6.79 2.49
C HIS A 599 6.55 6.70 3.02
N ILE A 600 7.48 7.46 2.44
CA ILE A 600 8.87 7.59 2.93
C ILE A 600 8.94 8.56 4.13
N TYR A 601 7.99 9.50 4.22
CA TYR A 601 7.86 10.52 5.27
C TYR A 601 9.01 11.55 5.33
N ASP A 602 9.84 11.62 4.30
CA ASP A 602 10.91 12.59 4.15
C ASP A 602 10.42 13.87 3.43
N VAL A 603 11.35 14.82 3.24
CA VAL A 603 11.08 16.07 2.51
C VAL A 603 12.06 16.15 1.34
N PRO A 604 11.65 15.72 0.13
CA PRO A 604 12.48 15.81 -1.05
C PRO A 604 12.87 17.26 -1.35
N ARG A 605 14.15 17.49 -1.55
CA ARG A 605 14.71 18.84 -1.72
C ARG A 605 14.78 19.25 -3.19
N LYS A 606 14.88 20.56 -3.44
CA LYS A 606 14.99 21.14 -4.80
C LYS A 606 16.22 20.70 -5.58
N ASP A 607 17.28 20.24 -4.90
CA ASP A 607 18.50 19.72 -5.51
C ASP A 607 18.44 18.21 -5.79
N ASN A 608 17.32 17.55 -5.50
CA ASN A 608 17.09 16.15 -5.87
C ASN A 608 17.21 15.98 -7.40
N VAL A 609 17.86 14.89 -7.81
CA VAL A 609 18.14 14.58 -9.22
C VAL A 609 16.89 14.35 -10.08
N GLY A 610 15.75 14.04 -9.45
CA GLY A 610 14.44 13.98 -10.10
C GLY A 610 13.81 15.34 -10.36
N VAL A 611 14.41 16.44 -9.91
CA VAL A 611 13.87 17.81 -10.04
C VAL A 611 14.87 18.76 -10.67
N LYS A 612 16.08 18.85 -10.12
CA LYS A 612 17.10 19.81 -10.57
C LYS A 612 17.50 19.53 -12.02
N GLY A 613 17.32 20.51 -12.90
CA GLY A 613 17.61 20.38 -14.33
C GLY A 613 16.65 19.46 -15.10
N VAL A 614 15.57 18.99 -14.46
CA VAL A 614 14.52 18.21 -15.12
C VAL A 614 13.40 19.14 -15.58
N ALA A 615 12.92 18.95 -16.81
CA ALA A 615 11.84 19.76 -17.34
C ALA A 615 10.58 19.69 -16.43
N PRO A 616 9.87 20.81 -16.16
CA PRO A 616 8.78 20.84 -15.19
C PRO A 616 7.69 19.77 -15.40
N GLY A 617 7.35 19.47 -16.66
CA GLY A 617 6.37 18.44 -17.00
C GLY A 617 6.81 16.99 -16.75
N SER A 618 8.07 16.76 -16.41
CA SER A 618 8.65 15.44 -16.15
C SER A 618 9.39 15.36 -14.81
N ALA A 619 9.44 16.46 -14.05
CA ALA A 619 10.06 16.51 -12.75
C ALA A 619 9.22 15.76 -11.71
N MET A 620 9.91 15.17 -10.72
CA MET A 620 9.29 14.57 -9.55
C MET A 620 8.52 15.65 -8.77
N PRO A 621 7.26 15.41 -8.38
CA PRO A 621 6.56 16.33 -7.48
C PRO A 621 7.27 16.39 -6.13
N ILE A 622 7.63 17.60 -5.69
CA ILE A 622 8.23 17.85 -4.38
C ILE A 622 7.50 19.01 -3.67
N PRO A 623 7.59 19.16 -2.34
CA PRO A 623 6.96 20.27 -1.62
C PRO A 623 7.32 21.64 -2.21
N TYR A 624 8.56 21.79 -2.69
CA TYR A 624 9.07 23.03 -3.26
C TYR A 624 8.31 23.46 -4.53
N THR A 625 7.83 22.52 -5.33
CA THR A 625 7.17 22.76 -6.62
C THR A 625 5.65 22.71 -6.54
N ASN A 626 5.09 22.35 -5.38
CA ASN A 626 3.65 22.26 -5.16
C ASN A 626 3.00 23.64 -5.19
N ALA A 627 1.71 23.70 -5.57
CA ALA A 627 0.96 24.96 -5.66
C ALA A 627 0.92 25.74 -4.33
N CYS A 628 0.83 25.05 -3.20
CA CYS A 628 0.89 25.68 -1.87
C CYS A 628 2.24 26.34 -1.57
N GLY A 629 3.29 25.96 -2.29
CA GLY A 629 4.66 26.43 -2.09
C GLY A 629 4.91 27.88 -2.54
N ALA A 630 3.99 28.51 -3.29
CA ALA A 630 4.19 29.86 -3.85
C ALA A 630 4.55 30.92 -2.79
N ALA A 631 4.05 30.75 -1.57
CA ALA A 631 4.33 31.66 -0.46
C ALA A 631 5.69 31.43 0.21
N CYS A 632 6.32 30.27 -0.02
CA CYS A 632 7.60 29.88 0.58
C CYS A 632 8.75 29.73 -0.44
N HIS A 633 8.43 29.57 -1.73
CA HIS A 633 9.35 29.02 -2.72
C HIS A 633 9.27 29.77 -4.05
N ASP A 634 10.43 29.97 -4.69
CA ASP A 634 10.54 30.57 -6.01
C ASP A 634 11.18 29.55 -6.97
N VAL A 635 10.34 28.95 -7.82
CA VAL A 635 10.76 27.93 -8.79
C VAL A 635 11.36 28.51 -10.07
N LYS A 636 11.42 29.84 -10.23
CA LYS A 636 11.96 30.46 -11.45
C LYS A 636 13.48 30.28 -11.59
N LYS A 637 14.16 29.87 -10.51
CA LYS A 637 15.62 29.71 -10.41
C LYS A 637 16.05 28.26 -10.17
N LEU A 638 15.16 27.31 -10.44
CA LEU A 638 15.30 25.89 -10.10
C LEU A 638 16.04 25.10 -11.18
#